data_AF-R5CF93-F1
#
_entry.id   AF-R5CF93-F1
#
_cell.length_a   1.000
_cell.length_b   1.000
_cell.length_c   1.000
_cell.angle_alpha   90.00
_cell.angle_beta   90.00
_cell.angle_gamma   90.00
#
_symmetry.space_group_name_H-M   'P 1'
#
loop_
_entity.id
_entity.type
_entity.pdbx_description
1 polymer ?
#
loop_
_entity_poly.entity_id
_entity_poly.type
_entity_poly.pdbx_seq_one_letter_code
_entity_poly.pdbx_strand_id
1 'polypeptide(L)'
;MRRRIPVGKLAPALTAAVILIIFAAKAAYLLHQYPQVEVPLATLYGAEDANLRNLSRDGTRLRAEAADPRIHFDFDDTVPIRCIGFEADNCSRSGCRTWIYLDDCWQQGSVRLQDGNNYIGFEDAGPWDMTSSITVTPTSIRGVSFDLLSFTVNPREHIAAEELQNAALLLMVCLLTEGVALSLLKKHLMSRQLALQHAASKELTRKTVAAVSLLQAFAGIVFLWQYASAEWTGVQTLYHTALLAAEGLFLLLLYAPQNKPQKDSPGYSDNDSGKRKVCELPGLRILLLSVYCFGMTELLYGDMFLMDNLWSALLNLLVYAVPYAILYGCFGRRREHFAYLIGTIWWGFFAMVNHYYFEYRAQAFELSDLTMVGTAKNVMLQYRLDITPDVLLVYVTAALLILALVKEDRGALPEKNRKKRVVGFAVGAALTAVVLSNLPAVNLWNTNIGTKHHGYVLSYLSFAKRHLEKPVPAGYSAEKAERILEEYEETNAGDTGTENPKTDKKEADKDEPVDVIVVMNEAFADLPSVYGFETNQDGLPYIHSLEGPNVKKGWMLSSVYGGTTADTEYEFLTGNSVSFLNADAVPYTQYINSTQQSLARLLKNRGYSATAFHPYLESGYKRYKVYPLLGFDDFISSEDNLTYTERIRTYISDSSDFRNLEEIYEKQKEKGPVFLFNVTMQNHGSYDTDVPAVDVTVEPKKAELHYAQLEEYLSLAYQTDRAFEELTKYFEKSDHKTIILMFGDHQPGLNEEVLKAMAPGMYEDGASLEEREKKYTVPYIMWANFELPETPEAPEYISPNFLRSFLLENAGVSGSAYDHFVRNVRESYPAINILGYLDADGDLHDLQEASQEELLNDYRKLAYYNLFDHGKVKMKLFTGSAGK
;
A
#
# COMPACT_ATOMS: atom_id res chain seq x y z
N MET A 1 -29.77 -60.03 -20.08
CA MET A 1 -29.79 -58.90 -19.11
C MET A 1 -28.40 -58.25 -19.06
N ARG A 2 -28.14 -57.18 -19.82
CA ARG A 2 -27.00 -56.29 -19.56
C ARG A 2 -27.54 -55.11 -18.76
N ARG A 3 -27.25 -55.06 -17.46
CA ARG A 3 -27.57 -53.90 -16.60
C ARG A 3 -26.82 -52.70 -17.18
N ARG A 4 -27.53 -51.81 -17.90
CA ARG A 4 -27.00 -50.49 -18.23
C ARG A 4 -26.93 -49.72 -16.91
N ILE A 5 -25.72 -49.57 -16.38
CA ILE A 5 -25.49 -48.67 -15.25
C ILE A 5 -25.93 -47.27 -15.71
N PRO A 6 -26.81 -46.57 -14.98
CA PRO A 6 -27.29 -45.26 -15.40
C PRO A 6 -26.11 -44.30 -15.44
N VAL A 7 -25.77 -43.82 -16.65
CA VAL A 7 -24.66 -42.89 -16.93
C VAL A 7 -24.67 -41.69 -15.97
N GLY A 8 -25.84 -41.26 -15.50
CA GLY A 8 -25.99 -40.16 -14.55
C GLY A 8 -25.58 -40.44 -13.08
N LYS A 9 -25.19 -41.67 -12.73
CA LYS A 9 -24.52 -41.96 -11.44
C LYS A 9 -23.03 -42.28 -11.60
N LEU A 10 -22.60 -42.60 -12.83
CA LEU A 10 -21.23 -43.03 -13.11
C LEU A 10 -20.28 -41.83 -13.23
N ALA A 11 -20.75 -40.72 -13.81
CA ALA A 11 -19.94 -39.52 -14.02
C ALA A 11 -19.44 -38.88 -12.70
N PRO A 12 -20.32 -38.58 -11.71
CA PRO A 12 -19.87 -37.99 -10.44
C PRO A 12 -18.96 -38.89 -9.62
N ALA A 13 -19.18 -40.20 -9.69
CA ALA A 13 -18.32 -41.17 -9.05
C ALA A 13 -16.94 -41.26 -9.72
N LEU A 14 -16.88 -41.13 -11.05
CA LEU A 14 -15.62 -41.11 -11.80
C LEU A 14 -14.85 -39.80 -11.53
N THR A 15 -15.53 -38.65 -11.54
CA THR A 15 -14.93 -37.35 -11.23
C THR A 15 -14.39 -37.31 -9.81
N ALA A 16 -15.16 -37.78 -8.83
CA ALA A 16 -14.70 -37.93 -7.45
C ALA A 16 -13.47 -38.84 -7.35
N ALA A 17 -13.47 -39.98 -8.05
CA ALA A 17 -12.34 -40.89 -8.06
C ALA A 17 -11.08 -40.27 -8.70
N VAL A 18 -11.21 -39.56 -9.81
CA VAL A 18 -10.08 -38.88 -10.48
C VAL A 18 -9.50 -37.79 -9.60
N ILE A 19 -10.34 -36.94 -8.99
CA ILE A 19 -9.89 -35.91 -8.05
C ILE A 19 -9.13 -36.56 -6.89
N LEU A 20 -9.71 -37.55 -6.23
CA LEU A 20 -9.03 -38.22 -5.11
C LEU A 20 -7.72 -38.88 -5.52
N ILE A 21 -7.62 -39.47 -6.72
CA ILE A 21 -6.37 -40.05 -7.24
C ILE A 21 -5.32 -38.98 -7.48
N ILE A 22 -5.68 -37.85 -8.11
CA ILE A 22 -4.74 -36.76 -8.40
C ILE A 22 -4.19 -36.17 -7.10
N PHE A 23 -5.06 -35.91 -6.13
CA PHE A 23 -4.67 -35.34 -4.84
C PHE A 23 -3.88 -36.33 -3.99
N ALA A 24 -4.23 -37.62 -4.01
CA ALA A 24 -3.42 -38.65 -3.37
C ALA A 24 -2.04 -38.77 -4.02
N ALA A 25 -1.95 -38.65 -5.35
CA ALA A 25 -0.69 -38.67 -6.09
C ALA A 25 0.15 -37.42 -5.79
N LYS A 26 -0.46 -36.23 -5.71
CA LYS A 26 0.23 -34.98 -5.33
C LYS A 26 0.71 -35.02 -3.89
N ALA A 27 -0.13 -35.43 -2.94
CA ALA A 27 0.29 -35.61 -1.55
C ALA A 27 1.46 -36.62 -1.45
N ALA A 28 1.40 -37.74 -2.17
CA ALA A 28 2.51 -38.70 -2.21
C ALA A 28 3.78 -38.10 -2.83
N TYR A 29 3.66 -37.27 -3.88
CA TYR A 29 4.78 -36.55 -4.48
C TYR A 29 5.40 -35.54 -3.51
N LEU A 30 4.59 -34.70 -2.86
CA LEU A 30 5.06 -33.71 -1.89
C LEU A 30 5.74 -34.38 -0.69
N LEU A 31 5.15 -35.45 -0.14
CA LEU A 31 5.73 -36.23 0.95
C LEU A 31 7.04 -36.94 0.55
N HIS A 32 7.27 -37.15 -0.75
CA HIS A 32 8.51 -37.71 -1.26
C HIS A 32 9.59 -36.64 -1.49
N GLN A 33 9.22 -35.48 -2.03
CA GLN A 33 10.13 -34.37 -2.29
C GLN A 33 10.56 -33.66 -1.01
N TYR A 34 9.66 -33.55 -0.04
CA TYR A 34 9.87 -32.86 1.23
C TYR A 34 9.89 -33.88 2.37
N PRO A 35 11.03 -34.54 2.64
CA PRO A 35 11.14 -35.47 3.74
C PRO A 35 10.97 -34.73 5.08
N GLN A 36 10.24 -35.35 6.00
CA GLN A 36 10.12 -34.85 7.37
C GLN A 36 11.45 -35.02 8.11
N VAL A 37 11.90 -33.95 8.75
CA VAL A 37 13.06 -33.95 9.63
C VAL A 37 12.59 -33.43 11.00
N GLU A 38 12.56 -34.32 11.99
CA GLU A 38 12.33 -33.91 13.38
C GLU A 38 13.65 -33.37 13.94
N VAL A 39 13.65 -32.12 14.40
CA VAL A 39 14.83 -31.49 14.99
C VAL A 39 14.67 -31.56 16.50
N PRO A 40 15.44 -32.41 17.22
CA PRO A 40 15.39 -32.43 18.67
C PRO A 40 15.74 -31.05 19.22
N LEU A 41 14.97 -30.56 20.18
CA LEU A 41 15.18 -29.20 20.73
C LEU A 41 16.59 -29.02 21.31
N ALA A 42 17.17 -30.05 21.92
CA ALA A 42 18.56 -30.01 22.39
C ALA A 42 19.57 -29.77 21.25
N THR A 43 19.30 -30.29 20.06
CA THR A 43 20.09 -30.07 18.85
C THR A 43 19.83 -28.68 18.28
N LEU A 44 18.56 -28.23 18.27
CA LEU A 44 18.15 -26.89 17.84
C LEU A 44 18.84 -25.80 18.66
N TYR A 45 18.93 -25.96 19.98
CA TYR A 45 19.57 -25.01 20.89
C TYR A 45 21.11 -25.08 20.88
N GLY A 46 21.68 -26.19 20.41
CA GLY A 46 23.12 -26.42 20.44
C GLY A 46 23.64 -26.79 21.84
N ALA A 47 24.87 -27.29 21.88
CA ALA A 47 25.54 -27.61 23.15
C ALA A 47 25.74 -26.33 23.97
N GLU A 48 25.34 -26.36 25.24
CA GLU A 48 25.36 -25.19 26.14
C GLU A 48 24.63 -23.96 25.55
N ASP A 49 23.56 -24.20 24.79
CA ASP A 49 22.72 -23.15 24.19
C ASP A 49 23.46 -22.25 23.18
N ALA A 50 24.53 -22.77 22.56
CA ALA A 50 25.38 -22.02 21.62
C ALA A 50 24.64 -21.45 20.40
N ASN A 51 23.49 -22.02 20.02
CA ASN A 51 22.69 -21.53 18.90
C ASN A 51 21.75 -20.39 19.31
N LEU A 52 21.56 -20.17 20.62
CA LEU A 52 20.70 -19.13 21.17
C LEU A 52 21.46 -17.80 21.27
N ARG A 53 20.98 -16.78 20.56
CA ARG A 53 21.46 -15.41 20.67
C ARG A 53 20.34 -14.53 21.21
N ASN A 54 20.66 -13.72 22.23
CA ASN A 54 19.70 -12.88 22.93
C ASN A 54 18.45 -13.65 23.43
N LEU A 55 18.64 -14.93 23.77
CA LEU A 55 17.63 -15.82 24.31
C LEU A 55 18.21 -16.48 25.55
N SER A 56 17.44 -16.47 26.65
CA SER A 56 17.71 -17.32 27.80
C SER A 56 16.76 -18.51 27.80
N ARG A 57 17.20 -19.61 28.42
CA ARG A 57 16.45 -20.86 28.49
C ARG A 57 16.42 -21.42 29.90
N ASP A 58 15.22 -21.80 30.35
CA ASP A 58 14.99 -22.58 31.56
C ASP A 58 14.13 -23.82 31.21
N GLY A 59 14.79 -24.97 31.07
CA GLY A 59 14.14 -26.18 30.57
C GLY A 59 13.66 -26.02 29.11
N THR A 60 12.35 -26.09 28.90
CA THR A 60 11.66 -25.84 27.61
C THR A 60 11.28 -24.38 27.41
N ARG A 61 11.36 -23.57 28.47
CA ARG A 61 10.94 -22.17 28.45
C ARG A 61 12.05 -21.31 27.88
N LEU A 62 11.76 -20.64 26.77
CA LEU A 62 12.62 -19.62 26.18
C LEU A 62 12.14 -18.24 26.61
N ARG A 63 13.08 -17.29 26.78
CA ARG A 63 12.79 -15.88 27.02
C ARG A 63 13.70 -15.00 26.16
N ALA A 64 13.10 -14.08 25.43
CA ALA A 64 13.84 -13.08 24.67
C ALA A 64 14.51 -12.06 25.61
N GLU A 65 15.83 -11.93 25.54
CA GLU A 65 16.61 -11.00 26.38
C GLU A 65 16.82 -9.64 25.68
N ALA A 66 16.70 -9.60 24.35
CA ALA A 66 16.72 -8.37 23.53
C ALA A 66 15.66 -8.45 22.41
N ALA A 67 15.50 -7.38 21.62
CA ALA A 67 14.53 -7.32 20.52
C ALA A 67 14.93 -8.05 19.23
N ASP A 68 16.13 -8.62 19.19
CA ASP A 68 16.59 -9.49 18.10
C ASP A 68 17.05 -10.86 18.64
N PRO A 69 16.14 -11.67 19.21
CA PRO A 69 16.44 -13.03 19.63
C PRO A 69 16.56 -13.93 18.40
N ARG A 70 17.64 -14.71 18.31
CA ARG A 70 17.87 -15.61 17.19
C ARG A 70 18.23 -17.00 17.66
N ILE A 71 17.71 -18.00 16.95
CA ILE A 71 18.19 -19.37 16.98
C ILE A 71 18.75 -19.65 15.59
N HIS A 72 20.07 -19.75 15.47
CA HIS A 72 20.71 -20.13 14.21
C HIS A 72 21.00 -21.63 14.22
N PHE A 73 20.50 -22.36 13.24
CA PHE A 73 20.58 -23.81 13.21
C PHE A 73 21.09 -24.30 11.86
N ASP A 74 22.20 -25.03 11.89
CA ASP A 74 22.77 -25.73 10.74
C ASP A 74 22.25 -27.17 10.64
N PHE A 75 21.84 -27.58 9.45
CA PHE A 75 21.52 -28.97 9.15
C PHE A 75 22.79 -29.77 8.81
N ASP A 76 22.79 -31.07 9.12
CA ASP A 76 23.89 -31.99 8.77
C ASP A 76 24.08 -32.11 7.24
N ASP A 77 22.97 -32.09 6.50
CA ASP A 77 22.90 -32.11 5.04
C ASP A 77 21.92 -31.01 4.60
N THR A 78 22.03 -30.53 3.36
CA THR A 78 21.03 -29.57 2.85
C THR A 78 19.65 -30.22 2.75
N VAL A 79 18.62 -29.49 3.16
CA VAL A 79 17.22 -29.97 3.23
C VAL A 79 16.32 -29.08 2.37
N PRO A 80 15.42 -29.63 1.55
CA PRO A 80 14.36 -28.85 0.92
C PRO A 80 13.27 -28.57 1.95
N ILE A 81 12.91 -27.31 2.16
CA ILE A 81 11.95 -26.90 3.20
C ILE A 81 10.71 -26.30 2.55
N ARG A 82 9.58 -27.01 2.67
CA ARG A 82 8.25 -26.50 2.29
C ARG A 82 7.61 -25.74 3.45
N CYS A 83 7.67 -26.33 4.64
CA CYS A 83 7.10 -25.75 5.83
C CYS A 83 7.83 -26.23 7.08
N ILE A 84 7.77 -25.43 8.14
CA ILE A 84 8.27 -25.77 9.46
C ILE A 84 7.09 -25.71 10.43
N GLY A 85 6.87 -26.79 11.16
CA GLY A 85 5.90 -26.88 12.24
C GLY A 85 6.58 -26.84 13.59
N PHE A 86 6.02 -26.12 14.54
CA PHE A 86 6.47 -26.13 15.91
C PHE A 86 5.29 -25.98 16.87
N GLU A 87 5.41 -26.58 18.05
CA GLU A 87 4.42 -26.47 19.12
C GLU A 87 4.95 -25.51 20.17
N ALA A 88 4.16 -24.49 20.49
CA ALA A 88 4.47 -23.50 21.51
C ALA A 88 3.34 -23.45 22.54
N ASP A 89 3.66 -23.31 23.82
CA ASP A 89 2.68 -23.21 24.90
C ASP A 89 3.08 -22.14 25.92
N ASN A 90 2.12 -21.75 26.77
CA ASN A 90 2.32 -20.77 27.84
C ASN A 90 2.95 -19.46 27.34
N CYS A 91 2.58 -19.02 26.15
CA CYS A 91 3.07 -17.78 25.59
C CYS A 91 2.70 -16.62 26.52
N SER A 92 3.69 -15.91 27.05
CA SER A 92 3.46 -14.80 27.98
C SER A 92 2.73 -13.63 27.34
N ARG A 93 2.70 -13.58 26.00
CA ARG A 93 2.01 -12.55 25.22
C ARG A 93 1.47 -13.13 23.91
N SER A 94 0.23 -12.82 23.60
CA SER A 94 -0.43 -13.19 22.34
C SER A 94 -0.11 -12.22 21.20
N GLY A 95 -0.14 -12.69 19.95
CA GLY A 95 -0.01 -11.83 18.77
C GLY A 95 1.42 -11.45 18.40
N CYS A 96 2.41 -11.97 19.12
CA CYS A 96 3.82 -11.91 18.74
C CYS A 96 4.01 -12.63 17.39
N ARG A 97 4.97 -12.17 16.58
CA ARG A 97 5.26 -12.82 15.30
C ARG A 97 6.57 -13.58 15.38
N THR A 98 6.54 -14.84 14.98
CA THR A 98 7.71 -15.68 14.77
C THR A 98 8.12 -15.60 13.31
N TRP A 99 9.39 -15.39 13.05
CA TRP A 99 9.98 -15.38 11.71
C TRP A 99 10.98 -16.53 11.60
N ILE A 100 11.02 -17.15 10.42
CA ILE A 100 12.08 -18.09 10.06
C ILE A 100 12.64 -17.65 8.70
N TYR A 101 13.95 -17.55 8.63
CA TYR A 101 14.72 -17.28 7.43
C TYR A 101 15.41 -18.57 6.98
N LEU A 102 15.31 -18.87 5.68
CA LEU A 102 16.10 -19.90 5.02
C LEU A 102 17.36 -19.22 4.48
N ASP A 103 18.50 -19.45 5.14
CA ASP A 103 19.67 -18.56 5.01
C ASP A 103 20.31 -18.62 3.61
N ASP A 104 20.21 -19.75 2.92
CA ASP A 104 20.76 -19.93 1.56
C ASP A 104 19.83 -19.48 0.44
N CYS A 105 18.52 -19.46 0.71
CA CYS A 105 17.49 -19.25 -0.31
C CYS A 105 16.90 -17.83 -0.25
N TRP A 106 17.29 -17.02 0.75
CA TRP A 106 16.77 -15.66 0.98
C TRP A 106 15.25 -15.61 1.12
N GLN A 107 14.68 -16.72 1.58
CA GLN A 107 13.25 -16.90 1.80
C GLN A 107 12.91 -16.68 3.27
N GLN A 108 11.77 -16.06 3.53
CA GLN A 108 11.28 -15.86 4.89
C GLN A 108 9.82 -16.27 5.02
N GLY A 109 9.49 -16.90 6.13
CA GLY A 109 8.13 -17.22 6.51
C GLY A 109 7.83 -16.64 7.89
N SER A 110 6.55 -16.34 8.15
CA SER A 110 6.14 -15.88 9.47
C SER A 110 4.76 -16.36 9.87
N VAL A 111 4.56 -16.51 11.17
CA VAL A 111 3.26 -16.83 11.77
C VAL A 111 3.08 -16.00 13.03
N ARG A 112 1.82 -15.70 13.38
CA ARG A 112 1.53 -15.19 14.73
C ARG A 112 1.67 -16.35 15.70
N LEU A 113 2.59 -16.21 16.63
CA LEU A 113 2.81 -17.14 17.72
C LEU A 113 1.52 -17.27 18.53
N GLN A 114 1.05 -18.51 18.65
CA GLN A 114 -0.12 -18.89 19.42
C GLN A 114 0.16 -20.18 20.18
N ASP A 115 -0.57 -20.41 21.27
CA ASP A 115 -0.52 -21.67 21.99
C ASP A 115 -1.02 -22.82 21.10
N GLY A 116 -0.35 -23.98 21.18
CA GLY A 116 -0.54 -25.15 20.35
C GLY A 116 0.34 -25.18 19.08
N ASN A 117 -0.19 -25.80 18.03
CA ASN A 117 0.55 -26.03 16.79
C ASN A 117 0.62 -24.77 15.93
N ASN A 118 1.83 -24.42 15.51
CA ASN A 118 2.16 -23.34 14.61
C ASN A 118 2.82 -23.93 13.36
N TYR A 119 2.50 -23.37 12.19
CA TYR A 119 3.10 -23.78 10.92
C TYR A 119 3.51 -22.55 10.13
N ILE A 120 4.74 -22.56 9.62
CA ILE A 120 5.30 -21.53 8.76
C ILE A 120 5.58 -22.16 7.40
N GLY A 121 4.92 -21.66 6.36
CA GLY A 121 5.22 -21.99 4.97
C GLY A 121 6.18 -20.98 4.34
N PHE A 122 6.84 -21.37 3.26
CA PHE A 122 7.77 -20.55 2.50
C PHE A 122 7.27 -20.48 1.05
N GLU A 123 6.52 -19.43 0.72
CA GLU A 123 5.66 -19.37 -0.49
C GLU A 123 6.43 -19.44 -1.81
N ASP A 124 7.68 -18.96 -1.84
CA ASP A 124 8.52 -18.95 -3.04
C ASP A 124 9.64 -20.03 -3.03
N ALA A 125 9.69 -20.89 -2.00
CA ALA A 125 10.69 -21.97 -1.91
C ALA A 125 10.18 -23.24 -2.63
N GLY A 126 10.82 -23.61 -3.73
CA GLY A 126 10.55 -24.84 -4.45
C GLY A 126 11.35 -26.05 -3.91
N PRO A 127 11.11 -27.26 -4.46
CA PRO A 127 11.83 -28.48 -4.05
C PRO A 127 13.34 -28.44 -4.32
N TRP A 128 13.79 -27.49 -5.13
CA TRP A 128 15.19 -27.31 -5.53
C TRP A 128 15.92 -26.29 -4.66
N ASP A 129 15.17 -25.52 -3.87
CA ASP A 129 15.69 -24.53 -2.93
C ASP A 129 16.09 -25.25 -1.65
N MET A 130 17.28 -25.85 -1.74
CA MET A 130 17.90 -26.60 -0.66
C MET A 130 18.60 -25.62 0.28
N THR A 131 18.35 -25.73 1.58
CA THR A 131 19.03 -24.90 2.58
C THR A 131 19.85 -25.74 3.56
N SER A 132 21.03 -25.24 3.88
CA SER A 132 21.97 -25.78 4.86
C SER A 132 21.75 -25.23 6.27
N SER A 133 21.09 -24.08 6.40
CA SER A 133 20.87 -23.44 7.69
C SER A 133 19.59 -22.60 7.73
N ILE A 134 19.05 -22.42 8.93
CA ILE A 134 17.92 -21.54 9.20
C ILE A 134 18.24 -20.59 10.35
N THR A 135 17.67 -19.40 10.24
CA THR A 135 17.65 -18.42 11.33
C THR A 135 16.21 -18.22 11.80
N VAL A 136 15.91 -18.64 13.02
CA VAL A 136 14.61 -18.46 13.66
C VAL A 136 14.67 -17.24 14.56
N THR A 137 13.76 -16.28 14.34
CA THR A 137 13.47 -15.20 15.29
C THR A 137 12.16 -15.55 16.00
N PRO A 138 12.19 -16.17 17.20
CA PRO A 138 10.99 -16.75 17.79
C PRO A 138 9.94 -15.71 18.15
N THR A 139 10.38 -14.50 18.49
CA THR A 139 9.57 -13.32 18.77
C THR A 139 10.40 -12.08 18.47
N SER A 140 9.81 -11.03 17.90
CA SER A 140 10.51 -9.74 17.71
C SER A 140 10.48 -8.85 18.96
N ILE A 141 9.96 -9.37 20.07
CA ILE A 141 9.65 -8.60 21.27
C ILE A 141 10.49 -9.10 22.43
N ARG A 142 11.24 -8.17 23.04
CA ARG A 142 12.03 -8.42 24.26
C ARG A 142 11.13 -8.87 25.40
N GLY A 143 11.61 -9.77 26.25
CA GLY A 143 10.93 -10.21 27.47
C GLY A 143 9.81 -11.24 27.27
N VAL A 144 9.35 -11.46 26.04
CA VAL A 144 8.39 -12.52 25.72
C VAL A 144 8.99 -13.88 26.04
N SER A 145 8.21 -14.71 26.72
CA SER A 145 8.57 -16.08 27.06
C SER A 145 7.50 -17.07 26.62
N PHE A 146 7.93 -18.26 26.21
CA PHE A 146 7.06 -19.33 25.75
C PHE A 146 7.78 -20.67 25.93
N ASP A 147 7.03 -21.74 26.06
CA ASP A 147 7.55 -23.10 26.06
C ASP A 147 7.58 -23.60 24.62
N LEU A 148 8.78 -23.91 24.10
CA LEU A 148 8.91 -24.57 22.80
C LEU A 148 8.93 -26.09 23.04
N LEU A 149 7.94 -26.81 22.51
CA LEU A 149 7.72 -28.22 22.80
C LEU A 149 8.19 -29.15 21.68
N SER A 150 8.07 -28.72 20.43
CA SER A 150 8.53 -29.48 19.27
C SER A 150 8.95 -28.57 18.13
N PHE A 151 9.82 -29.08 17.25
CA PHE A 151 10.25 -28.40 16.03
C PHE A 151 10.48 -29.43 14.93
N THR A 152 9.70 -29.34 13.87
CA THR A 152 9.65 -30.32 12.79
C THR A 152 9.67 -29.62 11.45
N VAL A 153 10.64 -29.98 10.61
CA VAL A 153 10.70 -29.57 9.21
C VAL A 153 9.85 -30.54 8.39
N ASN A 154 9.02 -30.00 7.50
CA ASN A 154 8.09 -30.71 6.62
C ASN A 154 7.18 -31.73 7.36
N PRO A 155 6.39 -31.32 8.36
CA PRO A 155 5.48 -32.20 9.08
C PRO A 155 4.50 -32.90 8.13
N ARG A 156 4.58 -34.24 8.05
CA ARG A 156 3.81 -35.05 7.07
C ARG A 156 2.31 -34.90 7.23
N GLU A 157 1.85 -34.82 8.47
CA GLU A 157 0.43 -34.68 8.80
C GLU A 157 -0.15 -33.36 8.31
N HIS A 158 0.62 -32.26 8.38
CA HIS A 158 0.21 -30.97 7.89
C HIS A 158 0.11 -30.95 6.37
N ILE A 159 1.17 -31.43 5.68
CA ILE A 159 1.20 -31.54 4.21
C ILE A 159 0.04 -32.41 3.70
N ALA A 160 -0.23 -33.54 4.35
CA ALA A 160 -1.34 -34.41 3.97
C ALA A 160 -2.72 -33.79 4.26
N ALA A 161 -2.87 -33.06 5.37
CA ALA A 161 -4.12 -32.40 5.74
C ALA A 161 -4.45 -31.26 4.77
N GLU A 162 -3.46 -30.47 4.37
CA GLU A 162 -3.60 -29.39 3.38
C GLU A 162 -4.14 -29.93 2.04
N GLU A 163 -3.52 -30.99 1.50
CA GLU A 163 -3.97 -31.63 0.27
C GLU A 163 -5.38 -32.24 0.41
N LEU A 164 -5.71 -32.83 1.56
CA LEU A 164 -7.05 -33.38 1.79
C LEU A 164 -8.12 -32.29 1.83
N GLN A 165 -7.82 -31.14 2.45
CA GLN A 165 -8.72 -29.99 2.48
C GLN A 165 -8.95 -29.44 1.07
N ASN A 166 -7.88 -29.29 0.28
CA ASN A 166 -7.96 -28.86 -1.11
C ASN A 166 -8.78 -29.85 -1.96
N ALA A 167 -8.61 -31.17 -1.74
CA ALA A 167 -9.37 -32.21 -2.43
C ALA A 167 -10.87 -32.11 -2.10
N ALA A 168 -11.20 -31.93 -0.83
CA ALA A 168 -12.57 -31.81 -0.36
C ALA A 168 -13.28 -30.59 -0.96
N LEU A 169 -12.58 -29.44 -1.02
CA LEU A 169 -13.11 -28.22 -1.63
C LEU A 169 -13.41 -28.40 -3.12
N LEU A 170 -12.45 -28.93 -3.88
CA LEU A 170 -12.63 -29.16 -5.32
C LEU A 170 -13.74 -30.18 -5.59
N LEU A 171 -13.77 -31.27 -4.81
CA LEU A 171 -14.77 -32.32 -4.94
C LEU A 171 -16.18 -31.80 -4.65
N MET A 172 -16.34 -30.95 -3.63
CA MET A 172 -17.60 -30.27 -3.34
C MET A 172 -18.08 -29.47 -4.56
N VAL A 173 -17.20 -28.68 -5.16
CA VAL A 173 -17.53 -27.83 -6.32
C VAL A 173 -17.84 -28.65 -7.58
N CYS A 174 -17.02 -29.65 -7.90
CA CYS A 174 -17.26 -30.53 -9.05
C CYS A 174 -18.58 -31.31 -8.90
N LEU A 175 -18.87 -31.84 -7.71
CA LEU A 175 -20.12 -32.56 -7.48
C LEU A 175 -21.36 -31.64 -7.52
N LEU A 176 -21.25 -30.40 -7.04
CA LEU A 176 -22.32 -29.41 -7.15
C LEU A 176 -22.59 -29.03 -8.61
N THR A 177 -21.55 -28.73 -9.37
CA THR A 177 -21.65 -28.37 -10.80
C THR A 177 -22.18 -29.52 -11.65
N GLU A 178 -21.67 -30.75 -11.45
CA GLU A 178 -22.16 -31.94 -12.14
C GLU A 178 -23.57 -32.34 -11.72
N GLY A 179 -23.91 -32.21 -10.43
CA GLY A 179 -25.26 -32.48 -9.92
C GLY A 179 -26.31 -31.58 -10.57
N VAL A 180 -25.98 -30.29 -10.73
CA VAL A 180 -26.80 -29.32 -11.47
C VAL A 180 -26.88 -29.69 -12.96
N ALA A 181 -25.75 -30.01 -13.60
CA ALA A 181 -25.68 -30.41 -15.00
C ALA A 181 -26.55 -31.65 -15.30
N LEU A 182 -26.44 -32.69 -14.47
CA LEU A 182 -27.17 -33.95 -14.59
C LEU A 182 -28.67 -33.77 -14.33
N SER A 183 -29.07 -32.92 -13.39
CA SER A 183 -30.48 -32.57 -13.15
C SER A 183 -31.13 -31.93 -14.39
N LEU A 184 -30.39 -31.05 -15.07
CA LEU A 184 -30.82 -30.40 -16.32
C LEU A 184 -30.83 -31.38 -17.51
N LEU A 185 -29.82 -32.26 -17.64
CA LEU A 185 -29.75 -33.31 -18.65
C LEU A 185 -30.87 -34.36 -18.50
N LYS A 186 -31.24 -34.71 -17.27
CA LYS A 186 -32.35 -35.63 -16.97
C LYS A 186 -33.70 -35.05 -17.41
N LYS A 187 -33.91 -33.73 -17.27
CA LYS A 187 -35.04 -33.02 -17.88
C LYS A 187 -35.02 -33.08 -19.42
N HIS A 188 -33.84 -33.04 -20.05
CA HIS A 188 -33.68 -33.11 -21.51
C HIS A 188 -33.97 -34.50 -22.12
N LEU A 189 -33.56 -35.58 -21.45
CA LEU A 189 -33.85 -36.96 -21.91
C LEU A 189 -35.36 -37.28 -21.85
N MET A 190 -36.09 -36.71 -20.89
CA MET A 190 -37.55 -36.79 -20.87
C MET A 190 -38.22 -35.96 -21.97
N SER A 191 -37.66 -34.83 -22.39
CA SER A 191 -38.19 -34.03 -23.52
C SER A 191 -37.78 -34.54 -24.91
N ARG A 192 -36.80 -35.45 -25.00
CA ARG A 192 -36.26 -35.98 -26.27
C ARG A 192 -37.15 -37.00 -26.98
N GLN A 193 -38.24 -37.44 -26.38
CA GLN A 193 -39.24 -38.27 -27.05
C GLN A 193 -40.15 -37.47 -28.02
N LEU A 194 -40.00 -36.14 -28.15
CA LEU A 194 -40.98 -35.32 -28.87
C LEU A 194 -40.48 -34.29 -29.91
N ALA A 195 -39.19 -34.27 -30.30
CA ALA A 195 -38.75 -33.28 -31.31
C ALA A 195 -37.58 -33.74 -32.22
N LEU A 196 -37.92 -34.49 -33.27
CA LEU A 196 -37.09 -34.70 -34.45
C LEU A 196 -37.63 -33.86 -35.61
N GLN A 197 -37.10 -32.66 -35.85
CA GLN A 197 -37.02 -32.04 -37.20
C GLN A 197 -36.34 -30.65 -37.18
N HIS A 198 -35.15 -30.55 -37.79
CA HIS A 198 -34.53 -29.39 -38.50
C HIS A 198 -33.01 -29.62 -38.55
N ALA A 199 -32.43 -29.72 -39.76
CA ALA A 199 -31.07 -30.23 -39.99
C ALA A 199 -29.99 -29.15 -40.13
N ALA A 200 -30.33 -27.94 -40.58
CA ALA A 200 -29.32 -26.89 -40.85
C ALA A 200 -28.87 -26.13 -39.60
N SER A 201 -29.75 -25.85 -38.63
CA SER A 201 -29.35 -25.28 -37.33
C SER A 201 -28.61 -26.29 -36.45
N LYS A 202 -28.88 -27.60 -36.63
CA LYS A 202 -28.26 -28.69 -35.85
C LYS A 202 -26.76 -28.83 -36.09
N GLU A 203 -26.24 -28.53 -37.28
CA GLU A 203 -24.82 -28.71 -37.57
C GLU A 203 -23.96 -27.62 -36.93
N LEU A 204 -24.42 -26.36 -36.97
CA LEU A 204 -23.75 -25.23 -36.31
C LEU A 204 -23.79 -25.37 -34.78
N THR A 205 -24.93 -25.80 -34.21
CA THR A 205 -25.04 -26.08 -32.77
C THR A 205 -24.20 -27.28 -32.34
N ARG A 206 -24.09 -28.35 -33.16
CA ARG A 206 -23.20 -29.49 -32.85
C ARG A 206 -21.72 -29.12 -32.90
N LYS A 207 -21.27 -28.39 -33.92
CA LYS A 207 -19.87 -27.91 -34.01
C LYS A 207 -19.52 -26.97 -32.86
N THR A 208 -20.48 -26.14 -32.44
CA THR A 208 -20.33 -25.22 -31.30
C THR A 208 -20.25 -25.97 -29.97
N VAL A 209 -21.19 -26.89 -29.71
CA VAL A 209 -21.16 -27.71 -28.48
C VAL A 209 -19.89 -28.57 -28.43
N ALA A 210 -19.43 -29.12 -29.56
CA ALA A 210 -18.16 -29.84 -29.63
C ALA A 210 -16.96 -28.93 -29.33
N ALA A 211 -16.91 -27.72 -29.90
CA ALA A 211 -15.84 -26.75 -29.64
C ALA A 211 -15.81 -26.29 -28.17
N VAL A 212 -16.97 -25.96 -27.58
CA VAL A 212 -17.07 -25.60 -26.16
C VAL A 212 -16.67 -26.77 -25.26
N SER A 213 -17.09 -27.99 -25.58
CA SER A 213 -16.71 -29.18 -24.81
C SER A 213 -15.21 -29.48 -24.89
N LEU A 214 -14.58 -29.27 -26.05
CA LEU A 214 -13.13 -29.43 -26.23
C LEU A 214 -12.35 -28.37 -25.47
N LEU A 215 -12.77 -27.10 -25.55
CA LEU A 215 -12.13 -26.02 -24.78
C LEU A 215 -12.33 -26.21 -23.28
N GLN A 216 -13.49 -26.70 -22.83
CA GLN A 216 -13.75 -26.97 -21.41
C GLN A 216 -12.91 -28.15 -20.90
N ALA A 217 -12.72 -29.18 -21.73
CA ALA A 217 -11.78 -30.26 -21.42
C ALA A 217 -10.34 -29.75 -21.37
N PHE A 218 -9.95 -28.84 -22.26
CA PHE A 218 -8.64 -28.21 -22.24
C PHE A 218 -8.44 -27.32 -21.00
N ALA A 219 -9.42 -26.48 -20.63
CA ALA A 219 -9.40 -25.69 -19.40
C ALA A 219 -9.27 -26.58 -18.15
N GLY A 220 -10.01 -27.68 -18.11
CA GLY A 220 -9.88 -28.69 -17.05
C GLY A 220 -8.49 -29.35 -17.02
N ILE A 221 -7.89 -29.63 -18.18
CA ILE A 221 -6.51 -30.15 -18.26
C ILE A 221 -5.50 -29.11 -17.79
N VAL A 222 -5.64 -27.85 -18.19
CA VAL A 222 -4.75 -26.75 -17.75
C VAL A 222 -4.85 -26.56 -16.25
N PHE A 223 -6.07 -26.56 -15.70
CA PHE A 223 -6.29 -26.51 -14.24
C PHE A 223 -5.66 -27.71 -13.53
N LEU A 224 -5.88 -28.94 -14.01
CA LEU A 224 -5.32 -30.14 -13.38
C LEU A 224 -3.80 -30.18 -13.51
N TRP A 225 -3.26 -29.70 -14.64
CA TRP A 225 -1.82 -29.56 -14.84
C TRP A 225 -1.24 -28.55 -13.86
N GLN A 226 -1.83 -27.36 -13.74
CA GLN A 226 -1.42 -26.35 -12.77
C GLN A 226 -1.52 -26.85 -11.34
N TYR A 227 -2.65 -27.46 -10.98
CA TYR A 227 -2.81 -28.08 -9.68
C TYR A 227 -1.70 -29.10 -9.40
N ALA A 228 -1.30 -29.89 -10.40
CA ALA A 228 -0.25 -30.90 -10.26
C ALA A 228 1.17 -30.33 -10.32
N SER A 229 1.39 -29.19 -10.98
CA SER A 229 2.70 -28.60 -11.24
C SER A 229 3.05 -27.44 -10.33
N ALA A 230 2.07 -26.81 -9.69
CA ALA A 230 2.22 -25.65 -8.83
C ALA A 230 1.77 -25.94 -7.40
N GLU A 231 2.40 -25.26 -6.44
CA GLU A 231 2.01 -25.27 -5.05
C GLU A 231 0.99 -24.15 -4.85
N TRP A 232 -0.28 -24.50 -4.63
CA TRP A 232 -1.33 -23.50 -4.47
C TRP A 232 -1.58 -23.22 -3.00
N THR A 233 -1.68 -21.93 -2.63
CA THR A 233 -2.21 -21.53 -1.34
C THR A 233 -3.69 -21.91 -1.21
N GLY A 234 -4.21 -21.94 0.02
CA GLY A 234 -5.66 -22.16 0.25
C GLY A 234 -6.54 -21.13 -0.47
N VAL A 235 -6.04 -19.89 -0.60
CA VAL A 235 -6.73 -18.79 -1.28
C VAL A 235 -6.69 -18.97 -2.81
N GLN A 236 -5.54 -19.37 -3.38
CA GLN A 236 -5.45 -19.75 -4.80
C GLN A 236 -6.41 -20.86 -5.14
N THR A 237 -6.43 -21.91 -4.32
CA THR A 237 -7.33 -23.04 -4.51
C THR A 237 -8.78 -22.56 -4.55
N LEU A 238 -9.17 -21.62 -3.68
CA LEU A 238 -10.50 -21.01 -3.69
C LEU A 238 -10.78 -20.24 -4.99
N TYR A 239 -9.88 -19.37 -5.45
CA TYR A 239 -10.09 -18.57 -6.67
C TYR A 239 -10.16 -19.43 -7.92
N HIS A 240 -9.19 -20.34 -8.10
CA HIS A 240 -9.18 -21.28 -9.22
C HIS A 240 -10.46 -22.12 -9.25
N THR A 241 -10.89 -22.60 -8.10
CA THR A 241 -12.12 -23.40 -7.97
C THR A 241 -13.38 -22.56 -8.25
N ALA A 242 -13.47 -21.34 -7.70
CA ALA A 242 -14.59 -20.43 -7.92
C ALA A 242 -14.71 -20.01 -9.40
N LEU A 243 -13.58 -19.76 -10.06
CA LEU A 243 -13.51 -19.41 -11.48
C LEU A 243 -14.07 -20.53 -12.36
N LEU A 244 -13.61 -21.76 -12.17
CA LEU A 244 -14.14 -22.93 -12.90
C LEU A 244 -15.62 -23.21 -12.58
N ALA A 245 -16.02 -23.07 -11.31
CA ALA A 245 -17.41 -23.30 -10.89
C ALA A 245 -18.36 -22.31 -11.57
N ALA A 246 -18.00 -21.02 -11.51
CA ALA A 246 -18.80 -19.94 -12.06
C ALA A 246 -18.90 -20.03 -13.58
N GLU A 247 -17.77 -20.29 -14.26
CA GLU A 247 -17.73 -20.53 -15.70
C GLU A 247 -18.60 -21.76 -16.08
N GLY A 248 -18.41 -22.89 -15.41
CA GLY A 248 -19.16 -24.11 -15.67
C GLY A 248 -20.67 -23.92 -15.49
N LEU A 249 -21.09 -23.29 -14.38
CA LEU A 249 -22.51 -22.95 -14.14
C LEU A 249 -23.04 -21.96 -15.18
N PHE A 250 -22.23 -21.00 -15.62
CA PHE A 250 -22.61 -20.04 -16.66
C PHE A 250 -22.84 -20.74 -18.00
N LEU A 251 -21.94 -21.61 -18.43
CA LEU A 251 -22.09 -22.40 -19.65
C LEU A 251 -23.30 -23.33 -19.57
N LEU A 252 -23.56 -23.93 -18.40
CA LEU A 252 -24.75 -24.74 -18.17
C LEU A 252 -26.02 -23.90 -18.33
N LEU A 253 -26.07 -22.68 -17.80
CA LEU A 253 -27.20 -21.75 -18.00
C LEU A 253 -27.32 -21.23 -19.43
N LEU A 254 -26.21 -21.17 -20.16
CA LEU A 254 -26.17 -20.75 -21.55
C LEU A 254 -26.77 -21.82 -22.47
N TYR A 255 -26.38 -23.08 -22.25
CA TYR A 255 -26.80 -24.23 -23.05
C TYR A 255 -27.98 -25.02 -22.45
N ALA A 256 -28.55 -24.55 -21.33
CA ALA A 256 -29.75 -25.11 -20.73
C ALA A 256 -30.94 -25.07 -21.72
N PRO A 257 -31.77 -26.13 -21.79
CA PRO A 257 -32.84 -26.23 -22.77
C PRO A 257 -33.88 -25.12 -22.58
N GLN A 258 -34.04 -24.28 -23.60
CA GLN A 258 -35.15 -23.33 -23.68
C GLN A 258 -36.38 -24.04 -24.26
N ASN A 259 -37.42 -24.24 -23.44
CA ASN A 259 -38.71 -24.73 -23.92
C ASN A 259 -39.33 -23.70 -24.87
N LYS A 260 -39.12 -23.86 -26.18
CA LYS A 260 -39.97 -23.19 -27.18
C LYS A 260 -41.31 -23.93 -27.24
N PRO A 261 -42.46 -23.24 -27.14
CA PRO A 261 -43.75 -23.88 -27.35
C PRO A 261 -43.82 -24.44 -28.78
N GLN A 262 -44.12 -25.72 -28.88
CA GLN A 262 -44.26 -26.48 -30.13
C GLN A 262 -45.55 -26.01 -30.82
N LYS A 263 -45.44 -25.32 -31.95
CA LYS A 263 -46.61 -24.76 -32.66
C LYS A 263 -47.21 -25.70 -33.72
N ASP A 264 -46.52 -26.77 -34.08
CA ASP A 264 -46.91 -27.62 -35.22
C ASP A 264 -46.99 -29.10 -34.82
N SER A 265 -48.05 -29.48 -34.10
CA SER A 265 -48.46 -30.88 -33.96
C SER A 265 -49.96 -30.98 -34.20
N PRO A 266 -50.44 -31.81 -35.14
CA PRO A 266 -51.85 -31.90 -35.48
C PRO A 266 -52.61 -32.50 -34.29
N GLY A 267 -53.36 -31.67 -33.57
CA GLY A 267 -54.16 -32.06 -32.40
C GLY A 267 -54.10 -31.12 -31.19
N TYR A 268 -53.30 -30.06 -31.21
CA TYR A 268 -53.25 -29.10 -30.09
C TYR A 268 -54.43 -28.11 -30.18
N SER A 269 -55.37 -28.20 -29.24
CA SER A 269 -56.48 -27.25 -29.15
C SER A 269 -56.03 -25.93 -28.51
N ASP A 270 -56.54 -24.82 -29.05
CA ASP A 270 -56.12 -23.45 -28.77
C ASP A 270 -56.50 -22.90 -27.37
N ASN A 271 -56.82 -23.78 -26.41
CA ASN A 271 -57.44 -23.40 -25.13
C ASN A 271 -56.60 -23.67 -23.87
N ASP A 272 -55.29 -23.91 -24.00
CA ASP A 272 -54.41 -23.96 -22.81
C ASP A 272 -53.67 -22.62 -22.61
N SER A 273 -54.13 -21.87 -21.63
CA SER A 273 -53.61 -20.56 -21.20
C SER A 273 -52.28 -20.62 -20.44
N GLY A 274 -51.49 -21.67 -20.64
CA GLY A 274 -50.18 -21.87 -20.03
C GLY A 274 -49.00 -21.50 -20.94
N LYS A 275 -48.87 -20.24 -21.37
CA LYS A 275 -47.61 -19.75 -21.99
C LYS A 275 -46.48 -19.81 -20.94
N ARG A 276 -45.81 -20.96 -20.76
CA ARG A 276 -44.57 -21.05 -19.98
C ARG A 276 -43.50 -20.23 -20.70
N LYS A 277 -43.42 -18.93 -20.36
CA LYS A 277 -42.33 -18.05 -20.75
C LYS A 277 -41.04 -18.67 -20.25
N VAL A 278 -40.06 -18.84 -21.14
CA VAL A 278 -38.68 -19.15 -20.76
C VAL A 278 -38.25 -18.08 -19.73
N CYS A 279 -38.01 -18.53 -18.50
CA CYS A 279 -37.57 -17.68 -17.40
C CYS A 279 -36.05 -17.52 -17.56
N GLU A 280 -35.64 -16.45 -18.25
CA GLU A 280 -34.25 -16.01 -18.21
C GLU A 280 -33.95 -15.50 -16.80
N LEU A 281 -32.80 -15.91 -16.26
CA LEU A 281 -32.29 -15.49 -14.96
C LEU A 281 -31.11 -14.54 -15.17
N PRO A 282 -31.34 -13.30 -15.68
CA PRO A 282 -30.25 -12.36 -15.97
C PRO A 282 -29.47 -12.02 -14.70
N GLY A 283 -30.13 -11.89 -13.55
CA GLY A 283 -29.44 -11.67 -12.27
C GLY A 283 -28.47 -12.79 -11.91
N LEU A 284 -28.83 -14.05 -12.14
CA LEU A 284 -27.94 -15.19 -11.90
C LEU A 284 -26.75 -15.21 -12.88
N ARG A 285 -26.99 -14.88 -14.15
CA ARG A 285 -25.92 -14.77 -15.15
C ARG A 285 -24.92 -13.67 -14.81
N ILE A 286 -25.43 -12.50 -14.41
CA ILE A 286 -24.59 -11.37 -13.95
C ILE A 286 -23.81 -11.78 -12.71
N LEU A 287 -24.44 -12.40 -11.72
CA LEU A 287 -23.75 -12.88 -10.52
C LEU A 287 -22.61 -13.86 -10.86
N LEU A 288 -22.86 -14.84 -11.73
CA LEU A 288 -21.83 -15.81 -12.13
C LEU A 288 -20.67 -15.15 -12.89
N LEU A 289 -20.97 -14.20 -13.78
CA LEU A 289 -19.93 -13.43 -14.46
C LEU A 289 -19.16 -12.52 -13.49
N SER A 290 -19.83 -11.95 -12.50
CA SER A 290 -19.16 -11.18 -11.44
C SER A 290 -18.22 -12.05 -10.62
N VAL A 291 -18.66 -13.25 -10.19
CA VAL A 291 -17.79 -14.20 -9.47
C VAL A 291 -16.61 -14.64 -10.33
N TYR A 292 -16.85 -14.93 -11.61
CA TYR A 292 -15.80 -15.28 -12.57
C TYR A 292 -14.77 -14.16 -12.73
N CYS A 293 -15.22 -12.94 -13.03
CA CYS A 293 -14.33 -11.80 -13.28
C CYS A 293 -13.59 -11.36 -12.03
N PHE A 294 -14.23 -11.43 -10.86
CA PHE A 294 -13.59 -11.20 -9.56
C PHE A 294 -12.49 -12.22 -9.31
N GLY A 295 -12.79 -13.52 -9.34
CA GLY A 295 -11.79 -14.57 -9.13
C GLY A 295 -10.65 -14.52 -10.13
N MET A 296 -10.93 -14.20 -11.39
CA MET A 296 -9.91 -14.00 -12.43
C MET A 296 -8.98 -12.83 -12.12
N THR A 297 -9.54 -11.71 -11.65
CA THR A 297 -8.75 -10.50 -11.36
C THR A 297 -7.86 -10.70 -10.14
N GLU A 298 -8.40 -11.27 -9.06
CA GLU A 298 -7.64 -11.54 -7.84
C GLU A 298 -6.58 -12.62 -8.06
N LEU A 299 -6.89 -13.65 -8.87
CA LEU A 299 -5.90 -14.65 -9.28
C LEU A 299 -4.71 -14.02 -10.00
N LEU A 300 -4.97 -13.11 -10.94
CA LEU A 300 -3.93 -12.40 -11.67
C LEU A 300 -3.20 -11.33 -10.84
N TYR A 301 -3.64 -11.06 -9.61
CA TYR A 301 -2.99 -10.07 -8.74
C TYR A 301 -2.06 -10.72 -7.69
N GLY A 302 -1.89 -12.04 -7.71
CA GLY A 302 -0.86 -12.76 -6.94
C GLY A 302 -1.17 -12.86 -5.43
N ASP A 303 -2.22 -13.62 -5.07
CA ASP A 303 -2.54 -14.07 -3.71
C ASP A 303 -2.78 -13.01 -2.63
N MET A 304 -2.78 -11.73 -3.01
CA MET A 304 -2.88 -10.69 -2.02
C MET A 304 -4.27 -10.60 -1.39
N PHE A 305 -5.38 -10.84 -2.10
CA PHE A 305 -6.68 -10.65 -1.46
C PHE A 305 -6.96 -11.71 -0.38
N LEU A 306 -6.89 -11.29 0.88
CA LEU A 306 -7.30 -12.04 2.05
C LEU A 306 -8.83 -11.95 2.14
N MET A 307 -9.52 -13.09 2.04
CA MET A 307 -10.96 -13.17 2.30
C MET A 307 -11.27 -13.06 3.82
N ASP A 308 -10.73 -12.05 4.49
CA ASP A 308 -10.94 -11.79 5.92
C ASP A 308 -12.20 -10.94 6.18
N ASN A 309 -12.62 -10.13 5.20
CA ASN A 309 -13.82 -9.29 5.28
C ASN A 309 -14.89 -9.69 4.24
N LEU A 310 -15.93 -10.40 4.70
CA LEU A 310 -17.05 -10.82 3.86
C LEU A 310 -17.80 -9.63 3.22
N TRP A 311 -17.82 -8.47 3.87
CA TRP A 311 -18.46 -7.26 3.32
C TRP A 311 -17.72 -6.75 2.08
N SER A 312 -16.39 -6.72 2.13
CA SER A 312 -15.56 -6.35 0.98
C SER A 312 -15.74 -7.31 -0.20
N ALA A 313 -15.84 -8.62 0.07
CA ALA A 313 -16.14 -9.61 -0.97
C ALA A 313 -17.51 -9.34 -1.64
N LEU A 314 -18.55 -9.04 -0.86
CA LEU A 314 -19.87 -8.69 -1.39
C LEU A 314 -19.83 -7.41 -2.23
N LEU A 315 -19.17 -6.35 -1.76
CA LEU A 315 -19.03 -5.10 -2.49
C LEU A 315 -18.30 -5.30 -3.82
N ASN A 316 -17.24 -6.11 -3.87
CA ASN A 316 -16.58 -6.47 -5.12
C ASN A 316 -17.56 -7.10 -6.11
N LEU A 317 -18.32 -8.13 -5.70
CA LEU A 317 -19.30 -8.76 -6.60
C LEU A 317 -20.32 -7.77 -7.16
N LEU A 318 -20.73 -6.76 -6.37
CA LEU A 318 -21.59 -5.67 -6.83
C LEU A 318 -20.88 -4.77 -7.85
N VAL A 319 -19.62 -4.39 -7.59
CA VAL A 319 -18.80 -3.60 -8.53
C VAL A 319 -18.71 -4.29 -9.88
N TYR A 320 -18.38 -5.58 -9.90
CA TYR A 320 -18.32 -6.36 -11.14
C TYR A 320 -19.69 -6.46 -11.85
N ALA A 321 -20.79 -6.44 -11.10
CA ALA A 321 -22.15 -6.51 -11.64
C ALA A 321 -22.62 -5.22 -12.32
N VAL A 322 -22.09 -4.05 -11.93
CA VAL A 322 -22.54 -2.73 -12.40
C VAL A 322 -22.44 -2.59 -13.93
N PRO A 323 -21.29 -2.84 -14.60
CA PRO A 323 -21.21 -2.74 -16.06
C PRO A 323 -22.20 -3.66 -16.77
N TYR A 324 -22.38 -4.89 -16.28
CA TYR A 324 -23.35 -5.82 -16.86
C TYR A 324 -24.79 -5.31 -16.74
N ALA A 325 -25.18 -4.75 -15.58
CA ALA A 325 -26.51 -4.21 -15.35
C ALA A 325 -26.81 -2.99 -16.26
N ILE A 326 -25.83 -2.07 -16.39
CA ILE A 326 -25.92 -0.89 -17.25
C ILE A 326 -26.03 -1.32 -18.73
N LEU A 327 -25.11 -2.16 -19.21
CA LEU A 327 -25.09 -2.63 -20.60
C LEU A 327 -26.34 -3.45 -20.93
N TYR A 328 -26.86 -4.24 -19.98
CA TYR A 328 -28.13 -4.95 -20.12
C TYR A 328 -29.30 -3.97 -20.33
N GLY A 329 -29.30 -2.85 -19.60
CA GLY A 329 -30.23 -1.73 -19.80
C GLY A 329 -30.14 -1.12 -21.21
N CYS A 330 -28.92 -0.92 -21.71
CA CYS A 330 -28.64 -0.36 -23.04
C CYS A 330 -29.10 -1.29 -24.18
N PHE A 331 -28.62 -2.54 -24.21
CA PHE A 331 -28.86 -3.47 -25.31
C PHE A 331 -30.25 -4.12 -25.26
N GLY A 332 -30.82 -4.27 -24.07
CA GLY A 332 -32.09 -4.95 -23.85
C GLY A 332 -32.07 -6.42 -24.27
N ARG A 333 -33.24 -7.06 -24.20
CA ARG A 333 -33.39 -8.52 -24.27
C ARG A 333 -32.93 -9.19 -25.59
N ARG A 334 -32.88 -8.44 -26.69
CA ARG A 334 -32.50 -8.97 -28.01
C ARG A 334 -30.98 -9.06 -28.20
N ARG A 335 -30.22 -8.27 -27.44
CA ARG A 335 -28.76 -8.09 -27.55
C ARG A 335 -28.05 -8.21 -26.20
N GLU A 336 -28.69 -8.83 -25.20
CA GLU A 336 -28.13 -8.97 -23.85
C GLU A 336 -26.82 -9.78 -23.81
N HIS A 337 -26.59 -10.69 -24.76
CA HIS A 337 -25.31 -11.39 -24.90
C HIS A 337 -24.15 -10.42 -25.19
N PHE A 338 -24.40 -9.28 -25.86
CA PHE A 338 -23.39 -8.23 -26.01
C PHE A 338 -23.10 -7.51 -24.68
N ALA A 339 -24.08 -7.39 -23.78
CA ALA A 339 -23.84 -6.83 -22.46
C ALA A 339 -22.88 -7.71 -21.64
N TYR A 340 -23.09 -9.03 -21.69
CA TYR A 340 -22.19 -10.00 -21.07
C TYR A 340 -20.81 -10.02 -21.77
N LEU A 341 -20.79 -10.06 -23.10
CA LEU A 341 -19.54 -10.09 -23.87
C LEU A 341 -18.66 -8.86 -23.63
N ILE A 342 -19.24 -7.67 -23.78
CA ILE A 342 -18.50 -6.41 -23.59
C ILE A 342 -18.06 -6.26 -22.14
N GLY A 343 -18.92 -6.60 -21.18
CA GLY A 343 -18.55 -6.55 -19.76
C GLY A 343 -17.40 -7.51 -19.41
N THR A 344 -17.41 -8.74 -19.94
CA THR A 344 -16.34 -9.71 -19.70
C THR A 344 -15.03 -9.29 -20.37
N ILE A 345 -15.07 -8.73 -21.59
CA ILE A 345 -13.88 -8.17 -22.26
C ILE A 345 -13.32 -7.00 -21.46
N TRP A 346 -14.19 -6.12 -20.94
CA TRP A 346 -13.79 -4.97 -20.14
C TRP A 346 -13.07 -5.39 -18.85
N TRP A 347 -13.65 -6.31 -18.08
CA TRP A 347 -13.01 -6.82 -16.88
C TRP A 347 -11.73 -7.62 -17.17
N GLY A 348 -11.71 -8.38 -18.26
CA GLY A 348 -10.50 -9.06 -18.74
C GLY A 348 -9.38 -8.08 -19.03
N PHE A 349 -9.66 -7.01 -19.76
CA PHE A 349 -8.68 -5.97 -20.04
C PHE A 349 -8.14 -5.32 -18.74
N PHE A 350 -9.03 -4.98 -17.80
CA PHE A 350 -8.63 -4.33 -16.55
C PHE A 350 -7.77 -5.24 -15.66
N ALA A 351 -8.11 -6.53 -15.57
CA ALA A 351 -7.33 -7.53 -14.85
C ALA A 351 -5.93 -7.70 -15.45
N MET A 352 -5.82 -7.76 -16.79
CA MET A 352 -4.53 -7.91 -17.46
C MET A 352 -3.64 -6.67 -17.32
N VAL A 353 -4.21 -5.46 -17.42
CA VAL A 353 -3.48 -4.21 -17.20
C VAL A 353 -2.90 -4.21 -15.80
N ASN A 354 -3.72 -4.55 -14.80
CA ASN A 354 -3.26 -4.61 -13.41
C ASN A 354 -2.18 -5.66 -13.18
N HIS A 355 -2.36 -6.88 -13.70
CA HIS A 355 -1.38 -7.97 -13.56
C HIS A 355 0.01 -7.55 -14.02
N TYR A 356 0.14 -7.15 -15.29
CA TYR A 356 1.45 -6.79 -15.82
C TYR A 356 2.01 -5.51 -15.20
N TYR A 357 1.14 -4.58 -14.80
CA TYR A 357 1.58 -3.41 -14.07
C TYR A 357 2.15 -3.80 -12.70
N PHE A 358 1.47 -4.70 -11.99
CA PHE A 358 1.90 -5.22 -10.69
C PHE A 358 3.22 -5.99 -10.79
N GLU A 359 3.36 -6.92 -11.74
CA GLU A 359 4.61 -7.66 -11.97
C GLU A 359 5.83 -6.76 -12.17
N TYR A 360 5.63 -5.54 -12.72
CA TYR A 360 6.74 -4.61 -12.98
C TYR A 360 6.97 -3.59 -11.87
N ARG A 361 5.93 -3.21 -11.13
CA ARG A 361 6.00 -2.12 -10.13
C ARG A 361 5.79 -2.59 -8.70
N ALA A 362 5.49 -3.87 -8.49
CA ALA A 362 5.04 -4.43 -7.22
C ALA A 362 3.94 -3.56 -6.56
N GLN A 363 3.07 -2.93 -7.35
CA GLN A 363 2.02 -2.02 -6.89
C GLN A 363 0.75 -2.15 -7.73
N ALA A 364 -0.43 -2.04 -7.11
CA ALA A 364 -1.71 -1.96 -7.82
C ALA A 364 -1.71 -0.85 -8.88
N PHE A 365 -2.30 -1.12 -10.04
CA PHE A 365 -2.54 -0.08 -11.03
C PHE A 365 -3.64 0.88 -10.56
N GLU A 366 -3.40 2.19 -10.63
CA GLU A 366 -4.35 3.20 -10.11
C GLU A 366 -4.74 4.26 -11.15
N LEU A 367 -5.81 5.00 -10.88
CA LEU A 367 -6.26 6.09 -11.75
C LEU A 367 -5.17 7.17 -11.93
N SER A 368 -4.39 7.46 -10.88
CA SER A 368 -3.27 8.40 -10.96
C SER A 368 -2.24 7.99 -12.02
N ASP A 369 -2.04 6.69 -12.25
CA ASP A 369 -1.04 6.18 -13.19
C ASP A 369 -1.43 6.40 -14.66
N LEU A 370 -2.72 6.53 -14.95
CA LEU A 370 -3.22 6.91 -16.28
C LEU A 370 -2.91 8.37 -16.64
N THR A 371 -2.82 9.23 -15.63
CA THR A 371 -2.60 10.67 -15.83
C THR A 371 -1.13 11.02 -16.08
N MET A 372 -0.20 10.11 -15.73
CA MET A 372 1.24 10.31 -15.89
C MET A 372 1.71 9.91 -17.30
N VAL A 373 1.98 10.91 -18.16
CA VAL A 373 2.49 10.74 -19.53
C VAL A 373 3.95 10.27 -19.51
N GLY A 374 4.16 8.97 -19.32
CA GLY A 374 5.48 8.33 -19.33
C GLY A 374 5.42 6.90 -18.80
N THR A 375 4.64 6.70 -17.73
CA THR A 375 4.48 5.41 -17.07
C THR A 375 3.88 4.39 -18.03
N ALA A 376 2.76 4.69 -18.69
CA ALA A 376 2.09 3.76 -19.60
C ALA A 376 2.96 3.34 -20.81
N LYS A 377 3.82 4.23 -21.32
CA LYS A 377 4.69 3.94 -22.47
C LYS A 377 5.90 3.09 -22.06
N ASN A 378 6.51 3.39 -20.90
CA ASN A 378 7.67 2.65 -20.40
C ASN A 378 7.29 1.25 -19.93
N VAL A 379 6.12 1.14 -19.29
CA VAL A 379 5.38 -0.10 -19.03
C VAL A 379 5.28 -0.86 -20.35
N MET A 380 4.50 -0.40 -21.35
CA MET A 380 4.29 -1.17 -22.60
C MET A 380 5.55 -1.56 -23.41
N LEU A 381 6.65 -0.80 -23.35
CA LEU A 381 7.83 -1.01 -24.20
C LEU A 381 8.88 -1.98 -23.62
N GLN A 382 8.88 -2.20 -22.30
CA GLN A 382 9.89 -3.04 -21.64
C GLN A 382 9.39 -4.42 -21.21
N TYR A 383 8.11 -4.72 -21.45
CA TYR A 383 7.54 -6.00 -21.01
C TYR A 383 8.02 -7.21 -21.79
N ARG A 384 8.32 -8.26 -21.03
CA ARG A 384 8.24 -9.63 -21.49
C ARG A 384 6.85 -10.17 -21.13
N LEU A 385 6.17 -10.74 -22.12
CA LEU A 385 4.93 -11.48 -21.87
C LEU A 385 5.32 -12.83 -21.29
N ASP A 386 5.57 -12.87 -19.99
CA ASP A 386 5.77 -14.12 -19.28
C ASP A 386 4.39 -14.74 -19.05
N ILE A 387 4.09 -15.78 -19.83
CA ILE A 387 2.84 -16.52 -19.71
C ILE A 387 3.00 -17.46 -18.51
N THR A 388 2.67 -16.94 -17.33
CA THR A 388 2.53 -17.78 -16.14
C THR A 388 1.37 -18.77 -16.37
N PRO A 389 1.34 -19.89 -15.64
CA PRO A 389 0.22 -20.80 -15.71
C PRO A 389 -1.11 -20.07 -15.42
N ASP A 390 -1.19 -19.26 -14.38
CA ASP A 390 -2.43 -18.55 -14.01
C ASP A 390 -2.94 -17.65 -15.15
N VAL A 391 -2.04 -16.93 -15.82
CA VAL A 391 -2.35 -16.15 -17.04
C VAL A 391 -2.88 -17.06 -18.16
N LEU A 392 -2.26 -18.22 -18.38
CA LEU A 392 -2.73 -19.19 -19.37
C LEU A 392 -4.14 -19.71 -19.05
N LEU A 393 -4.42 -20.05 -17.79
CA LEU A 393 -5.75 -20.52 -17.37
C LEU A 393 -6.80 -19.45 -17.65
N VAL A 394 -6.53 -18.21 -17.20
CA VAL A 394 -7.42 -17.07 -17.43
C VAL A 394 -7.68 -16.83 -18.91
N TYR A 395 -6.65 -16.88 -19.76
CA TYR A 395 -6.83 -16.72 -21.20
C TYR A 395 -7.70 -17.83 -21.81
N VAL A 396 -7.50 -19.07 -21.40
CA VAL A 396 -8.27 -20.22 -21.92
C VAL A 396 -9.75 -20.12 -21.50
N THR A 397 -10.04 -19.85 -20.24
CA THR A 397 -11.41 -19.73 -19.73
C THR A 397 -12.10 -18.47 -20.27
N ALA A 398 -11.38 -17.34 -20.37
CA ALA A 398 -11.92 -16.12 -20.96
C ALA A 398 -12.24 -16.32 -22.46
N ALA A 399 -11.35 -16.98 -23.21
CA ALA A 399 -11.58 -17.30 -24.61
C ALA A 399 -12.78 -18.25 -24.79
N LEU A 400 -12.95 -19.22 -23.89
CA LEU A 400 -14.10 -20.13 -23.88
C LEU A 400 -15.39 -19.35 -23.64
N LEU A 401 -15.45 -18.51 -22.60
CA LEU A 401 -16.62 -17.69 -22.27
C LEU A 401 -16.98 -16.73 -23.41
N ILE A 402 -15.98 -16.05 -23.99
CA ILE A 402 -16.16 -15.17 -25.14
C ILE A 402 -16.72 -15.94 -26.34
N LEU A 403 -16.15 -17.11 -26.66
CA LEU A 403 -16.63 -17.95 -27.76
C LEU A 403 -18.08 -18.41 -27.53
N ALA A 404 -18.41 -18.80 -26.30
CA ALA A 404 -19.74 -19.24 -25.92
C ALA A 404 -20.77 -18.10 -26.06
N LEU A 405 -20.41 -16.89 -25.62
CA LEU A 405 -21.23 -15.67 -25.72
C LEU A 405 -21.41 -15.20 -27.17
N VAL A 406 -20.36 -15.20 -27.99
CA VAL A 406 -20.41 -14.83 -29.42
C VAL A 406 -21.30 -15.78 -30.20
N LYS A 407 -21.32 -17.07 -29.82
CA LYS A 407 -22.13 -18.11 -30.49
C LYS A 407 -23.52 -18.29 -29.86
N GLU A 408 -23.94 -17.44 -28.93
CA GLU A 408 -25.28 -17.49 -28.34
C GLU A 408 -26.34 -17.07 -29.38
N ASP A 409 -26.89 -18.03 -30.12
CA ASP A 409 -27.97 -17.78 -31.10
C ASP A 409 -29.33 -17.64 -30.39
N ARG A 410 -29.74 -16.39 -30.19
CA ARG A 410 -31.11 -16.05 -29.82
C ARG A 410 -31.77 -15.31 -30.96
N GLY A 411 -32.38 -16.07 -31.88
CA GLY A 411 -33.25 -15.52 -32.91
C GLY A 411 -34.15 -14.38 -32.38
N ALA A 412 -34.45 -13.41 -33.25
CA ALA A 412 -35.09 -12.13 -32.93
C ALA A 412 -36.33 -12.25 -32.00
N LEU A 413 -36.14 -12.06 -30.69
CA LEU A 413 -37.25 -11.93 -29.74
C LEU A 413 -37.93 -10.56 -29.94
N PRO A 414 -39.27 -10.48 -29.98
CA PRO A 414 -39.98 -9.23 -30.19
C PRO A 414 -39.77 -8.26 -29.01
N GLU A 415 -39.35 -7.05 -29.36
CA GLU A 415 -39.04 -5.97 -28.43
C GLU A 415 -40.30 -5.19 -28.08
N LYS A 416 -40.79 -5.34 -26.84
CA LYS A 416 -41.74 -4.40 -26.22
C LYS A 416 -41.57 -4.48 -24.72
N ASN A 417 -40.64 -3.70 -24.13
CA ASN A 417 -40.74 -3.30 -22.72
C ASN A 417 -39.70 -2.25 -22.33
N ARG A 418 -39.95 -0.98 -22.69
CA ARG A 418 -39.24 0.20 -22.16
C ARG A 418 -39.13 0.18 -20.63
N LYS A 419 -40.16 -0.35 -19.94
CA LYS A 419 -40.19 -0.54 -18.49
C LYS A 419 -39.02 -1.39 -17.95
N LYS A 420 -38.59 -2.41 -18.68
CA LYS A 420 -37.47 -3.27 -18.24
C LYS A 420 -36.10 -2.62 -18.43
N ARG A 421 -35.94 -1.72 -19.42
CA ARG A 421 -34.73 -0.91 -19.55
C ARG A 421 -34.60 0.07 -18.39
N VAL A 422 -35.70 0.74 -18.03
CA VAL A 422 -35.76 1.63 -16.86
C VAL A 422 -35.40 0.87 -15.59
N VAL A 423 -35.92 -0.34 -15.40
CA VAL A 423 -35.55 -1.18 -14.25
C VAL A 423 -34.06 -1.55 -14.28
N GLY A 424 -33.49 -1.91 -15.44
CA GLY A 424 -32.05 -2.20 -15.54
C GLY A 424 -31.15 -1.01 -15.18
N PHE A 425 -31.47 0.18 -15.69
CA PHE A 425 -30.77 1.41 -15.32
C PHE A 425 -30.96 1.77 -13.85
N ALA A 426 -32.17 1.64 -13.30
CA ALA A 426 -32.45 1.92 -11.90
C ALA A 426 -31.69 0.96 -10.97
N VAL A 427 -31.63 -0.33 -11.31
CA VAL A 427 -30.83 -1.32 -10.57
C VAL A 427 -29.34 -1.00 -10.70
N GLY A 428 -28.84 -0.72 -11.91
CA GLY A 428 -27.45 -0.31 -12.10
C GLY A 428 -27.09 0.93 -11.28
N ALA A 429 -27.91 1.98 -11.32
CA ALA A 429 -27.72 3.19 -10.54
C ALA A 429 -27.80 2.94 -9.02
N ALA A 430 -28.73 2.09 -8.56
CA ALA A 430 -28.82 1.70 -7.16
C ALA A 430 -27.58 0.92 -6.70
N LEU A 431 -27.08 -0.02 -7.52
CA LEU A 431 -25.84 -0.75 -7.24
C LEU A 431 -24.63 0.20 -7.20
N THR A 432 -24.51 1.11 -8.16
CA THR A 432 -23.46 2.15 -8.15
C THR A 432 -23.55 3.01 -6.89
N ALA A 433 -24.76 3.46 -6.50
CA ALA A 433 -24.94 4.27 -5.29
C ALA A 433 -24.55 3.51 -4.02
N VAL A 434 -24.94 2.23 -3.90
CA VAL A 434 -24.56 1.37 -2.78
C VAL A 434 -23.05 1.21 -2.71
N VAL A 435 -22.39 0.89 -3.84
CA VAL A 435 -20.92 0.75 -3.89
C VAL A 435 -20.23 2.06 -3.50
N LEU A 436 -20.56 3.18 -4.14
CA LEU A 436 -19.89 4.47 -3.89
C LEU A 436 -20.11 5.02 -2.47
N SER A 437 -21.25 4.68 -1.86
CA SER A 437 -21.55 5.08 -0.48
C SER A 437 -20.88 4.18 0.57
N ASN A 438 -20.34 3.02 0.17
CA ASN A 438 -19.73 2.04 1.07
C ASN A 438 -18.30 1.68 0.63
N LEU A 439 -17.61 2.58 -0.09
CA LEU A 439 -16.20 2.37 -0.42
C LEU A 439 -15.38 2.32 0.87
N PRO A 440 -14.49 1.32 1.04
CA PRO A 440 -13.68 1.20 2.24
C PRO A 440 -12.64 2.34 2.34
N ALA A 441 -12.19 2.61 3.56
CA ALA A 441 -10.96 3.36 3.76
C ALA A 441 -9.79 2.54 3.22
N VAL A 442 -8.83 3.19 2.58
CA VAL A 442 -7.69 2.53 1.96
C VAL A 442 -6.39 3.10 2.50
N ASN A 443 -5.38 2.25 2.61
CA ASN A 443 -4.06 2.65 3.08
C ASN A 443 -3.33 3.44 1.97
N LEU A 444 -2.97 4.68 2.26
CA LEU A 444 -2.29 5.59 1.32
C LEU A 444 -0.76 5.55 1.45
N TRP A 445 -0.21 4.87 2.46
CA TRP A 445 1.23 4.63 2.59
C TRP A 445 1.68 3.52 1.64
N ASN A 446 0.96 2.40 1.63
CA ASN A 446 1.17 1.29 0.72
C ASN A 446 -0.18 0.78 0.20
N THR A 447 -0.43 0.99 -1.10
CA THR A 447 -1.73 0.71 -1.72
C THR A 447 -2.00 -0.79 -1.89
N ASN A 448 -0.96 -1.62 -1.81
CA ASN A 448 -1.13 -3.08 -1.78
C ASN A 448 -1.81 -3.53 -0.50
N ILE A 449 -1.59 -2.87 0.65
CA ILE A 449 -2.23 -3.26 1.92
C ILE A 449 -3.75 -3.11 1.81
N GLY A 450 -4.23 -1.97 1.34
CA GLY A 450 -5.67 -1.76 1.11
C GLY A 450 -6.23 -2.78 0.14
N THR A 451 -5.49 -3.07 -0.94
CA THR A 451 -5.88 -4.07 -1.93
C THR A 451 -5.93 -5.49 -1.35
N LYS A 452 -4.99 -5.81 -0.46
CA LYS A 452 -4.89 -7.08 0.27
C LYS A 452 -6.16 -7.38 1.07
N HIS A 453 -6.76 -6.38 1.69
CA HIS A 453 -7.92 -6.56 2.58
C HIS A 453 -9.26 -6.23 1.92
N HIS A 454 -9.27 -5.57 0.76
CA HIS A 454 -10.50 -5.11 0.12
C HIS A 454 -10.71 -5.58 -1.32
N GLY A 455 -9.72 -6.21 -1.95
CA GLY A 455 -9.74 -6.62 -3.35
C GLY A 455 -9.39 -5.46 -4.28
N TYR A 456 -8.89 -5.78 -5.47
CA TYR A 456 -8.28 -4.81 -6.36
C TYR A 456 -9.25 -3.74 -6.87
N VAL A 457 -10.37 -4.14 -7.47
CA VAL A 457 -11.25 -3.16 -8.13
C VAL A 457 -11.96 -2.26 -7.12
N LEU A 458 -12.35 -2.79 -5.95
CA LEU A 458 -12.94 -1.97 -4.88
C LEU A 458 -11.94 -0.96 -4.32
N SER A 459 -10.68 -1.37 -4.14
CA SER A 459 -9.60 -0.48 -3.72
C SER A 459 -9.30 0.57 -4.78
N TYR A 460 -9.26 0.19 -6.06
CA TYR A 460 -9.12 1.11 -7.20
C TYR A 460 -10.18 2.22 -7.19
N LEU A 461 -11.45 1.88 -6.94
CA LEU A 461 -12.52 2.88 -6.85
C LEU A 461 -12.35 3.81 -5.64
N SER A 462 -11.85 3.28 -4.53
CA SER A 462 -11.56 4.07 -3.32
C SER A 462 -10.42 5.07 -3.58
N PHE A 463 -9.31 4.62 -4.17
CA PHE A 463 -8.22 5.49 -4.61
C PHE A 463 -8.67 6.50 -5.68
N ALA A 464 -9.49 6.09 -6.64
CA ALA A 464 -10.03 6.96 -7.68
C ALA A 464 -10.92 8.06 -7.11
N LYS A 465 -11.80 7.75 -6.15
CA LYS A 465 -12.62 8.75 -5.46
C LYS A 465 -11.73 9.79 -4.78
N ARG A 466 -10.74 9.33 -4.02
CA ARG A 466 -9.75 10.16 -3.31
C ARG A 466 -8.91 11.04 -4.26
N HIS A 467 -8.57 10.53 -5.44
CA HIS A 467 -7.86 11.28 -6.49
C HIS A 467 -8.72 12.37 -7.15
N LEU A 468 -10.01 12.11 -7.35
CA LEU A 468 -10.93 13.01 -8.06
C LEU A 468 -11.51 14.12 -7.17
N GLU A 469 -11.54 13.92 -5.85
CA GLU A 469 -12.00 14.93 -4.89
C GLU A 469 -10.94 16.03 -4.71
N LYS A 470 -11.17 17.18 -5.36
CA LYS A 470 -10.31 18.37 -5.29
C LYS A 470 -10.99 19.52 -4.52
N PRO A 471 -10.35 20.12 -3.50
CA PRO A 471 -10.93 21.20 -2.71
C PRO A 471 -10.70 22.57 -3.38
N VAL A 472 -11.54 22.89 -4.38
CA VAL A 472 -11.44 24.18 -5.10
C VAL A 472 -11.77 25.35 -4.16
N PRO A 473 -10.85 26.32 -3.94
CA PRO A 473 -11.11 27.47 -3.08
C PRO A 473 -12.18 28.39 -3.67
N ALA A 474 -12.97 29.03 -2.81
CA ALA A 474 -13.97 30.00 -3.24
C ALA A 474 -13.30 31.19 -3.96
N GLY A 475 -13.84 31.55 -5.14
CA GLY A 475 -13.30 32.64 -5.95
C GLY A 475 -11.95 32.37 -6.62
N TYR A 476 -11.54 31.11 -6.73
CA TYR A 476 -10.31 30.71 -7.41
C TYR A 476 -10.36 30.94 -8.94
N SER A 477 -9.29 31.51 -9.49
CA SER A 477 -8.95 31.47 -10.91
C SER A 477 -7.42 31.50 -11.07
N ALA A 478 -6.88 30.83 -12.09
CA ALA A 478 -5.44 30.82 -12.37
C ALA A 478 -4.90 32.23 -12.59
N GLU A 479 -5.64 33.10 -13.28
CA GLU A 479 -5.24 34.48 -13.54
C GLU A 479 -5.18 35.32 -12.26
N LYS A 480 -6.02 35.03 -11.26
CA LYS A 480 -5.93 35.70 -9.95
C LYS A 480 -4.67 35.24 -9.20
N ALA A 481 -4.39 33.94 -9.20
CA ALA A 481 -3.18 33.38 -8.58
C ALA A 481 -1.89 33.97 -9.20
N GLU A 482 -1.86 34.09 -10.53
CA GLU A 482 -0.72 34.71 -11.24
C GLU A 482 -0.53 36.18 -10.86
N ARG A 483 -1.61 36.97 -10.81
CA ARG A 483 -1.51 38.39 -10.44
C ARG A 483 -0.96 38.58 -9.02
N ILE A 484 -1.42 37.78 -8.07
CA ILE A 484 -0.90 37.82 -6.69
C ILE A 484 0.61 37.59 -6.72
N LEU A 485 1.09 36.56 -7.43
CA LEU A 485 2.52 36.26 -7.46
C LEU A 485 3.37 37.26 -8.26
N GLU A 486 2.83 37.91 -9.30
CA GLU A 486 3.53 38.94 -10.06
C GLU A 486 3.87 40.17 -9.17
N GLU A 487 3.05 40.49 -8.17
CA GLU A 487 3.33 41.55 -7.18
C GLU A 487 4.57 41.24 -6.32
N TYR A 488 4.88 39.95 -6.11
CA TYR A 488 6.04 39.48 -5.35
C TYR A 488 7.27 39.18 -6.24
N GLU A 489 7.13 39.30 -7.56
CA GLU A 489 8.24 39.25 -8.52
C GLU A 489 8.96 40.61 -8.60
N GLU A 490 8.21 41.72 -8.51
CA GLU A 490 8.72 43.09 -8.69
C GLU A 490 9.25 43.75 -7.42
N THR A 491 8.84 43.29 -6.23
CA THR A 491 9.11 43.96 -4.95
C THR A 491 10.50 43.75 -4.37
N ASN A 492 11.40 42.95 -4.96
CA ASN A 492 12.71 42.70 -4.32
C ASN A 492 13.90 42.36 -5.24
N ALA A 493 14.11 43.16 -6.30
CA ALA A 493 15.46 43.29 -6.88
C ALA A 493 16.46 44.05 -5.96
N GLY A 494 16.05 44.37 -4.72
CA GLY A 494 16.90 44.92 -3.67
C GLY A 494 16.07 45.57 -2.57
N ASP A 495 15.82 44.84 -1.48
CA ASP A 495 15.44 45.44 -0.19
C ASP A 495 15.76 44.47 0.96
N THR A 496 17.06 44.31 1.24
CA THR A 496 17.49 44.15 2.64
C THR A 496 17.39 45.54 3.27
N GLY A 497 16.25 45.82 3.88
CA GLY A 497 16.00 47.05 4.62
C GLY A 497 16.93 47.16 5.83
N THR A 498 18.11 47.74 5.62
CA THR A 498 18.83 48.51 6.63
C THR A 498 19.25 49.83 6.00
N GLU A 499 18.63 50.92 6.45
CA GLU A 499 19.08 52.27 6.15
C GLU A 499 20.52 52.46 6.63
N ASN A 500 21.47 52.66 5.70
CA ASN A 500 22.46 53.74 5.79
C ASN A 500 23.25 53.94 4.48
N PRO A 501 23.79 55.14 4.23
CA PRO A 501 23.92 55.71 2.90
C PRO A 501 25.29 55.49 2.26
N LYS A 502 25.29 55.27 0.94
CA LYS A 502 26.37 55.60 0.00
C LYS A 502 27.79 55.58 0.58
N THR A 503 28.41 54.40 0.61
CA THR A 503 29.87 54.28 0.55
C THR A 503 30.24 53.21 -0.47
N ASP A 504 30.88 53.69 -1.53
CA ASP A 504 31.80 53.04 -2.46
C ASP A 504 31.64 51.54 -2.72
N LYS A 505 31.34 51.26 -4.00
CA LYS A 505 31.59 49.99 -4.71
C LYS A 505 32.94 49.39 -4.29
N LYS A 506 32.94 48.53 -3.28
CA LYS A 506 33.89 47.42 -3.21
C LYS A 506 33.32 46.28 -4.03
N GLU A 507 34.20 45.70 -4.83
CA GLU A 507 33.95 44.56 -5.69
C GLU A 507 33.20 43.47 -4.91
N ALA A 508 32.12 42.96 -5.51
CA ALA A 508 31.39 41.82 -4.98
C ALA A 508 32.37 40.64 -4.88
N ASP A 509 32.74 40.31 -3.65
CA ASP A 509 33.36 39.02 -3.35
C ASP A 509 32.35 37.96 -3.81
N LYS A 510 32.82 36.96 -4.56
CA LYS A 510 31.97 35.85 -4.97
C LYS A 510 31.69 35.03 -3.70
N ASP A 511 30.54 35.26 -3.07
CA ASP A 511 30.13 34.46 -1.92
C ASP A 511 30.16 32.97 -2.31
N GLU A 512 30.97 32.21 -1.57
CA GLU A 512 31.06 30.77 -1.66
C GLU A 512 29.66 30.16 -1.46
N PRO A 513 29.20 29.26 -2.34
CA PRO A 513 27.85 28.72 -2.27
C PRO A 513 27.70 27.84 -1.01
N VAL A 514 26.52 27.89 -0.39
CA VAL A 514 26.20 27.14 0.83
C VAL A 514 25.59 25.79 0.47
N ASP A 515 26.17 24.70 0.97
CA ASP A 515 25.59 23.37 0.90
C ASP A 515 24.42 23.25 1.90
N VAL A 516 23.28 22.74 1.44
CA VAL A 516 22.03 22.64 2.20
C VAL A 516 21.70 21.18 2.46
N ILE A 517 21.70 20.80 3.74
CA ILE A 517 21.34 19.46 4.19
C ILE A 517 20.09 19.56 5.05
N VAL A 518 19.10 18.75 4.75
CA VAL A 518 17.84 18.68 5.48
C VAL A 518 17.62 17.25 5.94
N VAL A 519 17.42 17.07 7.23
CA VAL A 519 17.08 15.80 7.88
C VAL A 519 15.68 15.92 8.46
N MET A 520 14.71 15.33 7.79
CA MET A 520 13.39 15.11 8.38
C MET A 520 13.47 13.81 9.19
N ASN A 521 13.61 13.95 10.51
CA ASN A 521 13.84 12.82 11.39
C ASN A 521 12.49 12.20 11.81
N GLU A 522 12.31 10.93 11.50
CA GLU A 522 11.09 10.16 11.76
C GLU A 522 10.70 10.23 13.23
N ALA A 523 9.44 10.53 13.50
CA ALA A 523 8.82 10.59 14.82
C ALA A 523 9.63 11.40 15.87
N PHE A 524 10.47 12.35 15.47
CA PHE A 524 11.38 13.05 16.37
C PHE A 524 10.66 14.14 17.17
N ALA A 525 10.68 14.02 18.49
CA ALA A 525 9.97 14.90 19.41
C ALA A 525 10.66 14.98 20.78
N ASP A 526 10.61 16.17 21.37
CA ASP A 526 11.04 16.40 22.74
C ASP A 526 9.82 16.35 23.69
N LEU A 527 9.33 15.14 23.94
CA LEU A 527 8.14 14.94 24.79
C LEU A 527 8.30 15.52 26.21
N PRO A 528 9.45 15.36 26.90
CA PRO A 528 9.65 15.97 28.21
C PRO A 528 9.41 17.48 28.23
N SER A 529 9.96 18.22 27.25
CA SER A 529 9.78 19.67 27.16
C SER A 529 8.38 20.08 26.75
N VAL A 530 7.75 19.38 25.81
CA VAL A 530 6.38 19.67 25.34
C VAL A 530 5.33 19.43 26.43
N TYR A 531 5.49 18.34 27.21
CA TYR A 531 4.48 17.92 28.21
C TYR A 531 4.84 18.26 29.66
N GLY A 532 6.05 18.79 29.91
CA GLY A 532 6.46 19.26 31.24
C GLY A 532 6.69 18.14 32.25
N PHE A 533 7.49 17.13 31.89
CA PHE A 533 7.94 16.09 32.82
C PHE A 533 9.46 15.93 32.79
N GLU A 534 10.04 15.44 33.89
CA GLU A 534 11.47 15.18 33.99
C GLU A 534 11.80 13.70 33.78
N THR A 535 12.99 13.44 33.27
CA THR A 535 13.58 12.12 33.08
C THR A 535 14.82 11.92 33.97
N ASN A 536 15.27 10.67 34.12
CA ASN A 536 16.50 10.31 34.86
C ASN A 536 17.76 11.00 34.32
N GLN A 537 17.80 11.26 33.01
CA GLN A 537 18.80 12.05 32.30
C GLN A 537 18.16 12.78 31.12
N ASP A 538 18.80 13.83 30.61
CA ASP A 538 18.32 14.55 29.42
C ASP A 538 18.23 13.59 28.21
N GLY A 539 17.10 13.62 27.51
CA GLY A 539 16.85 12.82 26.32
C GLY A 539 17.49 13.39 25.06
N LEU A 540 17.76 14.70 25.00
CA LEU A 540 18.37 15.39 23.86
C LEU A 540 19.53 16.30 24.28
N PRO A 541 20.53 15.79 25.03
CA PRO A 541 21.54 16.63 25.66
C PRO A 541 22.36 17.46 24.68
N TYR A 542 22.71 16.91 23.51
CA TYR A 542 23.48 17.65 22.51
C TYR A 542 22.65 18.81 21.92
N ILE A 543 21.44 18.53 21.44
CA ILE A 543 20.55 19.54 20.85
C ILE A 543 20.18 20.63 21.86
N HIS A 544 19.93 20.27 23.13
CA HIS A 544 19.69 21.25 24.18
C HIS A 544 20.91 22.13 24.43
N SER A 545 22.13 21.57 24.35
CA SER A 545 23.38 22.32 24.54
C SER A 545 23.75 23.28 23.40
N LEU A 546 23.16 23.11 22.21
CA LEU A 546 23.45 23.96 21.05
C LEU A 546 22.94 25.39 21.26
N GLU A 547 23.86 26.36 21.26
CA GLU A 547 23.61 27.79 21.37
C GLU A 547 24.64 28.57 20.55
N GLY A 548 24.36 29.84 20.21
CA GLY A 548 25.29 30.73 19.53
C GLY A 548 24.83 31.20 18.15
N PRO A 549 25.64 32.04 17.46
CA PRO A 549 25.26 32.69 16.20
C PRO A 549 25.12 31.72 15.01
N ASN A 550 25.61 30.48 15.12
CA ASN A 550 25.50 29.45 14.08
C ASN A 550 24.33 28.48 14.31
N VAL A 551 23.44 28.76 15.28
CA VAL A 551 22.33 27.89 15.65
C VAL A 551 21.02 28.67 15.70
N LYS A 552 19.96 28.11 15.12
CA LYS A 552 18.56 28.57 15.30
C LYS A 552 17.66 27.37 15.58
N LYS A 553 16.87 27.43 16.66
CA LYS A 553 15.99 26.33 17.08
C LYS A 553 14.67 26.85 17.62
N GLY A 554 13.64 26.01 17.56
CA GLY A 554 12.30 26.33 18.02
C GLY A 554 11.37 25.13 17.83
N TRP A 555 10.07 25.40 17.83
CA TRP A 555 9.02 24.41 17.67
C TRP A 555 8.40 24.47 16.28
N MET A 556 8.10 23.31 15.74
CA MET A 556 7.35 23.15 14.52
C MET A 556 5.97 22.54 14.83
N LEU A 557 4.91 23.17 14.32
CA LEU A 557 3.54 22.66 14.39
C LEU A 557 3.27 21.78 13.16
N SER A 558 3.32 20.46 13.36
CA SER A 558 3.08 19.47 12.32
C SER A 558 1.58 19.36 11.97
N SER A 559 1.29 19.01 10.73
CA SER A 559 -0.07 18.69 10.26
C SER A 559 -0.47 17.24 10.51
N VAL A 560 0.44 16.42 11.04
CA VAL A 560 0.25 14.98 11.19
C VAL A 560 0.67 14.48 12.56
N TYR A 561 0.10 13.35 12.97
CA TYR A 561 0.41 12.68 14.23
C TYR A 561 0.48 11.16 14.03
N GLY A 562 1.57 10.54 14.46
CA GLY A 562 1.73 9.08 14.49
C GLY A 562 1.75 8.41 13.10
N GLY A 563 1.96 9.17 12.03
CA GLY A 563 2.10 8.66 10.67
C GLY A 563 1.85 9.73 9.60
N THR A 564 1.86 9.31 8.34
CA THR A 564 1.65 10.18 7.17
C THR A 564 2.79 11.20 6.96
N THR A 565 4.02 10.76 7.22
CA THR A 565 5.29 11.46 6.98
C THR A 565 5.36 12.23 5.66
N ALA A 566 4.79 11.68 4.58
CA ALA A 566 4.77 12.31 3.26
C ALA A 566 4.00 13.65 3.19
N ASP A 567 3.10 13.93 4.13
CA ASP A 567 2.43 15.22 4.22
C ASP A 567 3.41 16.30 4.68
N THR A 568 4.21 16.02 5.71
CA THR A 568 5.27 16.95 6.16
C THR A 568 6.32 17.16 5.07
N GLU A 569 6.72 16.10 4.33
CA GLU A 569 7.62 16.26 3.18
C GLU A 569 7.01 17.19 2.12
N TYR A 570 5.73 16.99 1.80
CA TYR A 570 5.02 17.81 0.83
C TYR A 570 4.97 19.27 1.28
N GLU A 571 4.61 19.51 2.55
CA GLU A 571 4.53 20.86 3.10
C GLU A 571 5.87 21.56 3.01
N PHE A 572 6.93 20.94 3.54
CA PHE A 572 8.28 21.48 3.50
C PHE A 572 8.78 21.70 2.07
N LEU A 573 8.75 20.67 1.22
CA LEU A 573 9.34 20.76 -0.11
C LEU A 573 8.58 21.70 -1.02
N THR A 574 7.25 21.81 -0.91
CA THR A 574 6.46 22.64 -1.82
C THR A 574 6.14 24.03 -1.29
N GLY A 575 6.18 24.22 0.03
CA GLY A 575 5.71 25.42 0.71
C GLY A 575 4.19 25.56 0.74
N ASN A 576 3.43 24.52 0.35
CA ASN A 576 1.96 24.49 0.44
C ASN A 576 1.54 23.81 1.75
N SER A 577 0.45 24.24 2.40
CA SER A 577 -0.07 23.52 3.56
C SER A 577 -1.11 22.44 3.19
N VAL A 578 -1.04 21.27 3.83
CA VAL A 578 -2.06 20.21 3.69
C VAL A 578 -3.38 20.57 4.36
N SER A 579 -3.37 21.53 5.29
CA SER A 579 -4.56 22.08 5.95
C SER A 579 -5.59 22.66 4.97
N PHE A 580 -5.18 22.96 3.75
CA PHE A 580 -6.06 23.43 2.68
C PHE A 580 -6.74 22.32 1.88
N LEU A 581 -6.31 21.08 2.07
CA LEU A 581 -6.77 19.90 1.35
C LEU A 581 -7.99 19.27 2.02
N ASN A 582 -8.50 18.19 1.43
CA ASN A 582 -9.54 17.39 2.09
C ASN A 582 -8.93 16.66 3.29
N ALA A 583 -9.74 16.39 4.32
CA ALA A 583 -9.31 15.56 5.44
C ALA A 583 -8.76 14.21 4.94
N ASP A 584 -7.68 13.74 5.57
CA ASP A 584 -6.96 12.51 5.24
C ASP A 584 -6.38 12.47 3.80
N ALA A 585 -6.13 13.62 3.18
CA ALA A 585 -5.49 13.67 1.88
C ALA A 585 -3.96 13.56 2.00
N VAL A 586 -3.38 12.61 1.26
CA VAL A 586 -1.92 12.43 1.11
C VAL A 586 -1.51 12.90 -0.29
N PRO A 587 -0.91 14.09 -0.44
CA PRO A 587 -0.67 14.72 -1.75
C PRO A 587 0.16 13.86 -2.70
N TYR A 588 1.17 13.18 -2.18
CA TYR A 588 2.07 12.33 -2.95
C TYR A 588 1.33 11.22 -3.68
N THR A 589 0.39 10.55 -3.01
CA THR A 589 -0.30 9.38 -3.57
C THR A 589 -1.52 9.75 -4.37
N GLN A 590 -2.17 10.88 -4.04
CA GLN A 590 -3.42 11.31 -4.64
C GLN A 590 -3.27 12.39 -5.71
N TYR A 591 -2.39 13.38 -5.53
CA TYR A 591 -2.46 14.62 -6.32
C TYR A 591 -1.23 14.88 -7.18
N ILE A 592 -0.04 14.45 -6.78
CA ILE A 592 1.19 14.68 -7.55
C ILE A 592 1.35 13.64 -8.68
N ASN A 593 0.92 14.02 -9.89
CA ASN A 593 1.00 13.20 -11.10
C ASN A 593 1.67 13.91 -12.28
N SER A 594 2.20 15.12 -12.07
CA SER A 594 2.98 15.84 -13.06
C SER A 594 4.00 16.72 -12.35
N THR A 595 4.89 17.36 -13.11
CA THR A 595 5.92 18.24 -12.55
C THR A 595 5.31 19.25 -11.58
N GLN A 596 5.89 19.32 -10.38
CA GLN A 596 5.48 20.21 -9.31
C GLN A 596 6.59 21.21 -8.97
N GLN A 597 6.20 22.34 -8.42
CA GLN A 597 7.17 23.29 -7.88
C GLN A 597 7.59 22.84 -6.50
N SER A 598 8.90 22.84 -6.26
CA SER A 598 9.46 22.42 -5.00
C SER A 598 10.79 23.12 -4.74
N LEU A 599 11.30 22.97 -3.52
CA LEU A 599 12.60 23.44 -3.09
C LEU A 599 13.70 22.79 -3.91
N ALA A 600 13.58 21.49 -4.18
CA ALA A 600 14.53 20.75 -5.02
C ALA A 600 14.67 21.39 -6.41
N ARG A 601 13.53 21.74 -7.04
CA ARG A 601 13.54 22.39 -8.36
C ARG A 601 14.07 23.83 -8.32
N LEU A 602 13.73 24.59 -7.28
CA LEU A 602 14.27 25.93 -7.06
C LEU A 602 15.81 25.87 -6.96
N LEU A 603 16.34 25.01 -6.09
CA LEU A 603 17.78 24.87 -5.86
C LEU A 603 18.50 24.33 -7.11
N LYS A 604 17.89 23.37 -7.82
CA LYS A 604 18.40 22.90 -9.11
C LYS A 604 18.51 24.02 -10.15
N ASN A 605 17.52 24.91 -10.23
CA ASN A 605 17.59 26.10 -11.10
C ASN A 605 18.69 27.09 -10.69
N ARG A 606 19.22 26.97 -9.47
CA ARG A 606 20.36 27.73 -8.93
C ARG A 606 21.68 26.95 -8.97
N GLY A 607 21.72 25.80 -9.66
CA GLY A 607 22.93 25.04 -9.89
C GLY A 607 23.25 24.00 -8.81
N TYR A 608 22.32 23.74 -7.88
CA TYR A 608 22.52 22.69 -6.88
C TYR A 608 22.30 21.31 -7.49
N SER A 609 23.08 20.34 -7.04
CA SER A 609 22.73 18.92 -7.15
C SER A 609 21.68 18.60 -6.09
N ALA A 610 20.54 18.04 -6.48
CA ALA A 610 19.45 17.74 -5.55
C ALA A 610 19.27 16.23 -5.39
N THR A 611 19.61 15.67 -4.23
CA THR A 611 19.44 14.23 -3.95
C THR A 611 18.52 14.01 -2.76
N ALA A 612 17.54 13.13 -2.92
CA ALA A 612 16.73 12.63 -1.82
C ALA A 612 17.30 11.30 -1.30
N PHE A 613 17.23 11.07 0.01
CA PHE A 613 17.71 9.84 0.64
C PHE A 613 16.73 9.34 1.70
N HIS A 614 16.37 8.07 1.66
CA HIS A 614 15.48 7.42 2.64
C HIS A 614 15.92 5.97 2.85
N PRO A 615 16.29 5.52 4.06
CA PRO A 615 16.83 4.18 4.30
C PRO A 615 15.72 3.12 4.39
N TYR A 616 14.74 3.18 3.48
CA TYR A 616 13.61 2.25 3.38
C TYR A 616 13.13 2.10 1.94
N LEU A 617 12.02 1.37 1.75
CA LEU A 617 11.42 1.06 0.45
C LEU A 617 11.14 2.33 -0.37
N GLU A 618 11.59 2.35 -1.63
CA GLU A 618 11.39 3.49 -2.55
C GLU A 618 9.91 3.70 -2.92
N SER A 619 9.13 2.61 -2.81
CA SER A 619 7.70 2.56 -3.13
C SER A 619 6.81 3.24 -2.08
N GLY A 620 7.31 3.43 -0.86
CA GLY A 620 6.58 4.10 0.23
C GLY A 620 6.10 5.48 -0.20
N TYR A 621 4.79 5.75 -0.04
CA TYR A 621 4.14 6.99 -0.50
C TYR A 621 4.38 7.35 -1.98
N LYS A 622 4.78 6.39 -2.83
CA LYS A 622 5.16 6.63 -4.23
C LYS A 622 6.36 7.60 -4.38
N ARG A 623 7.30 7.66 -3.43
CA ARG A 623 8.48 8.55 -3.51
C ARG A 623 9.27 8.39 -4.80
N TYR A 624 9.47 7.16 -5.29
CA TYR A 624 10.11 6.88 -6.58
C TYR A 624 9.47 7.59 -7.78
N LYS A 625 8.16 7.91 -7.70
CA LYS A 625 7.44 8.71 -8.71
C LYS A 625 7.48 10.20 -8.39
N VAL A 626 7.29 10.55 -7.13
CA VAL A 626 7.08 11.93 -6.70
C VAL A 626 8.37 12.74 -6.70
N TYR A 627 9.49 12.20 -6.21
CA TYR A 627 10.75 12.93 -6.12
C TYR A 627 11.28 13.44 -7.49
N PRO A 628 11.23 12.65 -8.59
CA PRO A 628 11.53 13.19 -9.92
C PRO A 628 10.59 14.31 -10.36
N LEU A 629 9.30 14.24 -10.02
CA LEU A 629 8.31 15.27 -10.34
C LEU A 629 8.54 16.55 -9.54
N LEU A 630 8.99 16.43 -8.29
CA LEU A 630 9.42 17.55 -7.46
C LEU A 630 10.74 18.14 -7.97
N GLY A 631 11.60 17.37 -8.64
CA GLY A 631 12.78 17.89 -9.32
C GLY A 631 14.12 17.45 -8.73
N PHE A 632 14.14 16.44 -7.86
CA PHE A 632 15.37 15.76 -7.45
C PHE A 632 16.06 15.13 -8.66
N ASP A 633 17.39 15.16 -8.66
CA ASP A 633 18.26 14.49 -9.63
C ASP A 633 18.35 12.99 -9.34
N ASP A 634 18.54 12.64 -8.07
CA ASP A 634 18.72 11.27 -7.60
C ASP A 634 17.79 11.00 -6.38
N PHE A 635 17.33 9.76 -6.26
CA PHE A 635 16.70 9.23 -5.05
C PHE A 635 17.41 7.93 -4.64
N ILE A 636 17.92 7.89 -3.42
CA ILE A 636 18.62 6.74 -2.84
C ILE A 636 17.73 6.13 -1.74
N SER A 637 17.54 4.82 -1.80
CA SER A 637 16.66 4.03 -0.94
C SER A 637 17.42 2.91 -0.20
N SER A 638 16.73 2.10 0.62
CA SER A 638 17.33 0.86 1.16
C SER A 638 17.51 -0.25 0.12
N GLU A 639 16.87 -0.12 -1.04
CA GLU A 639 16.96 -1.07 -2.16
C GLU A 639 18.21 -0.80 -3.02
N ASP A 640 18.85 0.36 -2.82
CA ASP A 640 20.17 0.66 -3.32
C ASP A 640 21.27 0.05 -2.42
N ASN A 641 22.48 -0.06 -2.96
CA ASN A 641 23.62 -0.63 -2.23
C ASN A 641 24.18 0.38 -1.21
N LEU A 642 23.62 0.38 0.01
CA LEU A 642 24.07 1.21 1.15
C LEU A 642 25.30 0.60 1.83
N THR A 643 26.24 1.46 2.25
CA THR A 643 27.48 1.03 2.92
C THR A 643 27.25 0.71 4.39
N TYR A 644 26.51 1.58 5.09
CA TYR A 644 26.21 1.42 6.53
C TYR A 644 24.77 0.95 6.72
N THR A 645 24.59 -0.17 7.42
CA THR A 645 23.29 -0.85 7.53
C THR A 645 22.98 -1.34 8.95
N GLU A 646 23.66 -0.79 9.97
CA GLU A 646 23.37 -1.13 11.36
C GLU A 646 21.94 -0.72 11.71
N ARG A 647 21.22 -1.61 12.40
CA ARG A 647 19.81 -1.45 12.72
C ARG A 647 19.57 -1.33 14.22
N ILE A 648 18.64 -0.47 14.60
CA ILE A 648 18.00 -0.49 15.91
C ILE A 648 16.56 -0.94 15.70
N ARG A 649 16.16 -2.01 16.41
CA ARG A 649 14.92 -2.75 16.14
C ARG A 649 14.90 -3.21 14.67
N THR A 650 13.89 -2.83 13.91
CA THR A 650 13.71 -3.25 12.50
C THR A 650 14.38 -2.30 11.50
N TYR A 651 14.73 -1.07 11.89
CA TYR A 651 15.09 0.00 10.97
C TYR A 651 16.58 0.32 11.00
N ILE A 652 17.12 0.84 9.88
CA ILE A 652 18.48 1.38 9.85
C ILE A 652 18.57 2.50 10.90
N SER A 653 19.61 2.44 11.72
CA SER A 653 19.90 3.42 12.77
C SER A 653 20.22 4.78 12.18
N ASP A 654 19.91 5.86 12.89
CA ASP A 654 20.18 7.22 12.46
C ASP A 654 21.69 7.47 12.32
N SER A 655 22.54 6.83 13.14
CA SER A 655 24.01 6.90 12.96
C SER A 655 24.44 6.25 11.63
N SER A 656 23.90 5.08 11.27
CA SER A 656 24.18 4.49 9.94
C SER A 656 23.59 5.31 8.80
N ASP A 657 22.38 5.84 8.98
CA ASP A 657 21.73 6.72 7.99
C ASP A 657 22.58 7.96 7.72
N PHE A 658 23.00 8.68 8.76
CA PHE A 658 23.81 9.90 8.64
C PHE A 658 25.19 9.63 8.05
N ARG A 659 25.80 8.47 8.32
CA ARG A 659 27.06 8.09 7.65
C ARG A 659 26.87 7.78 6.16
N ASN A 660 25.74 7.21 5.76
CA ASN A 660 25.41 7.11 4.33
C ASN A 660 25.16 8.50 3.73
N LEU A 661 24.51 9.42 4.46
CA LEU A 661 24.31 10.80 4.03
C LEU A 661 25.65 11.50 3.79
N GLU A 662 26.64 11.34 4.67
CA GLU A 662 28.02 11.82 4.48
C GLU A 662 28.63 11.24 3.19
N GLU A 663 28.53 9.93 2.94
CA GLU A 663 29.04 9.33 1.69
C GLU A 663 28.34 9.84 0.44
N ILE A 664 27.04 10.14 0.52
CA ILE A 664 26.28 10.73 -0.58
C ILE A 664 26.77 12.17 -0.80
N TYR A 665 26.92 12.96 0.25
CA TYR A 665 27.45 14.32 0.19
C TYR A 665 28.82 14.37 -0.51
N GLU A 666 29.76 13.51 -0.09
CA GLU A 666 31.11 13.44 -0.67
C GLU A 666 31.09 13.13 -2.18
N LYS A 667 30.11 12.34 -2.65
CA LYS A 667 29.95 12.04 -4.08
C LYS A 667 29.34 13.21 -4.87
N GLN A 668 28.56 14.08 -4.22
CA GLN A 668 27.83 15.18 -4.86
C GLN A 668 28.58 16.51 -4.82
N LYS A 669 29.36 16.80 -3.76
CA LYS A 669 30.02 18.10 -3.55
C LYS A 669 30.99 18.51 -4.66
N GLU A 670 31.57 17.55 -5.37
CA GLU A 670 32.45 17.79 -6.52
C GLU A 670 31.69 18.32 -7.76
N LYS A 671 30.36 18.23 -7.79
CA LYS A 671 29.52 18.64 -8.93
C LYS A 671 29.05 20.10 -8.83
N GLY A 672 29.20 20.74 -7.67
CA GLY A 672 28.63 22.04 -7.35
C GLY A 672 27.97 22.03 -5.97
N PRO A 673 27.21 23.09 -5.61
CA PRO A 673 26.53 23.11 -4.32
C PRO A 673 25.53 21.97 -4.18
N VAL A 674 25.35 21.50 -2.96
CA VAL A 674 24.61 20.28 -2.65
C VAL A 674 23.30 20.62 -1.94
N PHE A 675 22.21 20.00 -2.39
CA PHE A 675 20.96 19.90 -1.65
C PHE A 675 20.67 18.44 -1.35
N LEU A 676 20.74 18.06 -0.06
CA LEU A 676 20.38 16.74 0.41
C LEU A 676 19.11 16.81 1.25
N PHE A 677 18.11 16.02 0.87
CA PHE A 677 16.88 15.84 1.64
C PHE A 677 16.80 14.40 2.13
N ASN A 678 16.98 14.20 3.44
CA ASN A 678 16.98 12.90 4.08
C ASN A 678 15.73 12.71 4.94
N VAL A 679 15.15 11.50 4.88
CA VAL A 679 14.01 11.08 5.70
C VAL A 679 14.41 9.82 6.45
N THR A 680 14.56 9.87 7.77
CA THR A 680 15.07 8.73 8.56
C THR A 680 13.99 7.68 8.85
N MET A 681 14.33 6.61 9.58
CA MET A 681 13.38 5.54 9.96
C MET A 681 13.56 4.99 11.38
N GLN A 682 14.66 5.28 12.09
CA GLN A 682 15.01 4.61 13.34
C GLN A 682 13.88 4.60 14.37
N ASN A 683 13.24 5.76 14.53
CA ASN A 683 12.23 5.99 15.56
C ASN A 683 10.82 5.57 15.11
N HIS A 684 10.64 5.04 13.89
CA HIS A 684 9.34 4.63 13.35
C HIS A 684 8.64 3.63 14.28
N GLY A 685 7.33 3.78 14.45
CA GLY A 685 6.50 2.91 15.30
C GLY A 685 6.19 1.54 14.66
N SER A 686 5.43 0.66 15.33
CA SER A 686 4.86 0.80 16.68
C SER A 686 5.87 0.50 17.79
N TYR A 687 5.62 1.01 19.00
CA TYR A 687 6.41 0.74 20.20
C TYR A 687 5.78 -0.38 21.04
N ASP A 688 6.60 -1.10 21.79
CA ASP A 688 6.14 -2.23 22.58
C ASP A 688 5.40 -1.82 23.87
N THR A 689 4.23 -2.41 24.13
CA THR A 689 3.40 -2.10 25.31
C THR A 689 3.84 -2.75 26.61
N ASP A 690 4.60 -3.84 26.53
CA ASP A 690 4.88 -4.69 27.70
C ASP A 690 6.33 -4.53 28.14
N VAL A 691 7.27 -4.58 27.19
CA VAL A 691 8.72 -4.48 27.45
C VAL A 691 9.39 -3.69 26.32
N PRO A 692 10.16 -2.63 26.65
CA PRO A 692 10.87 -1.86 25.65
C PRO A 692 11.72 -2.74 24.72
N ALA A 693 11.60 -2.51 23.41
CA ALA A 693 12.39 -3.22 22.40
C ALA A 693 13.85 -2.73 22.30
N VAL A 694 14.28 -1.83 23.18
CA VAL A 694 15.65 -1.33 23.28
C VAL A 694 16.12 -1.38 24.73
N ASP A 695 17.42 -1.20 24.94
CA ASP A 695 17.91 -0.90 26.29
C ASP A 695 17.44 0.49 26.70
N VAL A 696 16.82 0.53 27.88
CA VAL A 696 16.26 1.77 28.41
C VAL A 696 17.39 2.61 28.99
N THR A 697 17.64 3.75 28.35
CA THR A 697 18.65 4.74 28.79
C THR A 697 17.97 5.96 29.41
N VAL A 698 16.78 6.30 28.94
CA VAL A 698 16.00 7.46 29.38
C VAL A 698 14.65 7.00 29.91
N GLU A 699 14.36 7.35 31.15
CA GLU A 699 13.15 6.97 31.88
C GLU A 699 12.51 8.21 32.51
N PRO A 700 11.17 8.35 32.51
CA PRO A 700 10.50 9.37 33.29
C PRO A 700 10.80 9.22 34.79
N LYS A 701 10.90 10.33 35.53
CA LYS A 701 11.01 10.30 37.00
C LYS A 701 9.68 10.05 37.70
N LYS A 702 8.56 10.36 37.02
CA LYS A 702 7.22 10.22 37.56
C LYS A 702 6.76 8.77 37.45
N ALA A 703 6.36 8.17 38.58
CA ALA A 703 5.93 6.78 38.67
C ALA A 703 4.81 6.43 37.67
N GLU A 704 3.89 7.37 37.47
CA GLU A 704 2.73 7.25 36.58
C GLU A 704 3.05 7.32 35.08
N LEU A 705 4.29 7.65 34.71
CA LEU A 705 4.75 7.73 33.32
C LEU A 705 5.62 6.54 32.90
N HIS A 706 5.87 5.56 33.77
CA HIS A 706 6.62 4.35 33.42
C HIS A 706 5.80 3.40 32.54
N TYR A 707 5.73 3.75 31.27
CA TYR A 707 5.16 2.92 30.21
C TYR A 707 6.29 2.45 29.29
N ALA A 708 6.30 1.15 28.96
CA ALA A 708 7.30 0.56 28.08
C ALA A 708 7.45 1.33 26.75
N GLN A 709 6.33 1.75 26.15
CA GLN A 709 6.34 2.53 24.90
C GLN A 709 7.03 3.89 25.05
N LEU A 710 6.83 4.56 26.19
CA LEU A 710 7.41 5.88 26.44
C LEU A 710 8.92 5.75 26.70
N GLU A 711 9.33 4.81 27.54
CA GLU A 711 10.75 4.54 27.83
C GLU A 711 11.52 4.09 26.59
N GLU A 712 10.91 3.23 25.75
CA GLU A 712 11.45 2.83 24.46
C GLU A 712 11.68 4.05 23.56
N TYR A 713 10.66 4.90 23.42
CA TYR A 713 10.75 6.10 22.59
C TYR A 713 11.82 7.09 23.08
N LEU A 714 11.82 7.44 24.37
CA LEU A 714 12.78 8.39 24.93
C LEU A 714 14.23 7.90 24.76
N SER A 715 14.44 6.59 24.87
CA SER A 715 15.76 5.97 24.65
C SER A 715 16.17 5.97 23.18
N LEU A 716 15.22 5.88 22.24
CA LEU A 716 15.47 6.02 20.81
C LEU A 716 15.81 7.47 20.42
N ALA A 717 15.05 8.46 20.93
CA ALA A 717 15.32 9.88 20.70
C ALA A 717 16.74 10.28 21.19
N TYR A 718 17.19 9.68 22.29
CA TYR A 718 18.56 9.83 22.78
C TYR A 718 19.64 9.28 21.83
N GLN A 719 19.35 8.20 21.08
CA GLN A 719 20.27 7.72 20.04
C GLN A 719 20.30 8.67 18.84
N THR A 720 19.16 9.23 18.45
CA THR A 720 19.08 10.27 17.40
C THR A 720 19.91 11.51 17.77
N ASP A 721 19.83 12.00 19.02
CA ASP A 721 20.61 13.15 19.49
C ASP A 721 22.13 12.91 19.34
N ARG A 722 22.60 11.71 19.71
CA ARG A 722 24.00 11.31 19.54
C ARG A 722 24.41 11.19 18.08
N ALA A 723 23.55 10.63 17.22
CA ALA A 723 23.82 10.58 15.78
C ALA A 723 23.92 11.99 15.19
N PHE A 724 23.08 12.93 15.63
CA PHE A 724 23.13 14.32 15.19
C PHE A 724 24.41 15.03 15.65
N GLU A 725 24.91 14.72 16.85
CA GLU A 725 26.22 15.17 17.32
C GLU A 725 27.36 14.65 16.41
N GLU A 726 27.30 13.40 15.97
CA GLU A 726 28.29 12.83 15.04
C GLU A 726 28.26 13.55 13.68
N LEU A 727 27.06 13.76 13.13
CA LEU A 727 26.84 14.43 11.85
C LEU A 727 27.35 15.89 11.86
N THR A 728 27.00 16.66 12.88
CA THR A 728 27.47 18.06 13.01
C THR A 728 28.98 18.14 13.20
N LYS A 729 29.60 17.24 13.99
CA LYS A 729 31.07 17.14 14.11
C LYS A 729 31.77 16.75 12.81
N TYR A 730 31.10 16.03 11.91
CA TYR A 730 31.60 15.77 10.57
C TYR A 730 31.65 17.07 9.76
N PHE A 731 30.51 17.77 9.67
CA PHE A 731 30.39 18.99 8.85
C PHE A 731 31.10 20.21 9.44
N GLU A 732 31.39 20.23 10.73
CA GLU A 732 32.23 21.25 11.37
C GLU A 732 33.65 21.27 10.76
N LYS A 733 34.11 20.13 10.25
CA LYS A 733 35.42 19.97 9.60
C LYS A 733 35.36 20.15 8.09
N SER A 734 34.18 20.42 7.52
CA SER A 734 34.03 20.65 6.09
C SER A 734 34.59 22.03 5.71
N ASP A 735 35.34 22.08 4.61
CA ASP A 735 35.83 23.35 4.06
C ASP A 735 34.70 24.13 3.33
N HIS A 736 33.57 23.48 3.02
CA HIS A 736 32.43 24.12 2.37
C HIS A 736 31.48 24.68 3.43
N LYS A 737 30.95 25.89 3.20
CA LYS A 737 29.84 26.42 4.00
C LYS A 737 28.66 25.47 3.94
N THR A 738 28.25 24.92 5.07
CA THR A 738 27.18 23.93 5.17
C THR A 738 26.17 24.35 6.21
N ILE A 739 24.89 24.27 5.86
CA ILE A 739 23.76 24.43 6.77
C ILE A 739 22.98 23.12 6.85
N ILE A 740 22.74 22.65 8.08
CA ILE A 740 21.96 21.45 8.39
C ILE A 740 20.69 21.90 9.10
N LEU A 741 19.54 21.54 8.55
CA LEU A 741 18.24 21.68 9.20
C LEU A 741 17.72 20.29 9.55
N MET A 742 17.54 20.00 10.84
CA MET A 742 16.86 18.80 11.31
C MET A 742 15.54 19.15 11.98
N PHE A 743 14.47 18.44 11.66
CA PHE A 743 13.15 18.61 12.30
C PHE A 743 12.41 17.29 12.36
N GLY A 744 11.53 17.14 13.35
CA GLY A 744 10.63 15.99 13.43
C GLY A 744 9.49 16.10 12.44
N ASP A 745 9.07 14.99 11.82
CA ASP A 745 7.89 15.00 10.96
C ASP A 745 6.57 15.07 11.77
N HIS A 746 6.49 14.31 12.86
CA HIS A 746 5.42 14.30 13.84
C HIS A 746 5.87 13.69 15.18
N GLN A 747 5.01 13.76 16.21
CA GLN A 747 5.24 13.01 17.45
C GLN A 747 5.02 11.49 17.26
N PRO A 748 5.63 10.64 18.11
CA PRO A 748 5.42 9.19 18.09
C PRO A 748 3.95 8.80 18.33
N GLY A 749 3.49 7.79 17.60
CA GLY A 749 2.19 7.17 17.83
C GLY A 749 2.20 6.31 19.10
N LEU A 750 1.77 6.89 20.22
CA LEU A 750 1.69 6.23 21.52
C LEU A 750 0.25 5.83 21.85
N ASN A 751 0.08 4.82 22.71
CA ASN A 751 -1.25 4.44 23.18
C ASN A 751 -1.95 5.59 23.91
N GLU A 752 -3.28 5.64 23.80
CA GLU A 752 -4.10 6.70 24.40
C GLU A 752 -3.90 6.83 25.92
N GLU A 753 -3.65 5.74 26.63
CA GLU A 753 -3.36 5.75 28.06
C GLU A 753 -2.06 6.49 28.39
N VAL A 754 -1.02 6.33 27.57
CA VAL A 754 0.27 7.02 27.73
C VAL A 754 0.11 8.51 27.48
N LEU A 755 -0.60 8.86 26.41
CA LEU A 755 -0.91 10.26 26.08
C LEU A 755 -1.74 10.93 27.17
N LYS A 756 -2.75 10.23 27.73
CA LYS A 756 -3.54 10.73 28.87
C LYS A 756 -2.71 10.94 30.12
N ALA A 757 -1.73 10.06 30.36
CA ALA A 757 -0.82 10.20 31.50
C ALA A 757 0.13 11.40 31.33
N MET A 758 0.67 11.61 30.12
CA MET A 758 1.54 12.76 29.82
C MET A 758 0.77 14.10 29.79
N ALA A 759 -0.44 14.10 29.25
CA ALA A 759 -1.23 15.29 28.96
C ALA A 759 -2.71 15.11 29.32
N PRO A 760 -3.06 15.01 30.62
CA PRO A 760 -4.44 14.78 31.03
C PRO A 760 -5.40 15.89 30.56
N GLY A 761 -4.95 17.15 30.55
CA GLY A 761 -5.73 18.32 30.10
C GLY A 761 -6.18 18.25 28.64
N MET A 762 -5.43 17.58 27.77
CA MET A 762 -5.80 17.36 26.36
C MET A 762 -7.06 16.48 26.20
N TYR A 763 -7.37 15.66 27.21
CA TYR A 763 -8.49 14.71 27.20
C TYR A 763 -9.68 15.13 28.07
N GLU A 764 -9.64 16.35 28.63
CA GLU A 764 -10.77 16.91 29.36
C GLU A 764 -11.86 17.41 28.42
N ASP A 765 -13.13 17.38 28.87
CA ASP A 765 -14.24 17.92 28.10
C ASP A 765 -14.04 19.42 27.87
N GLY A 766 -13.90 19.83 26.60
CA GLY A 766 -13.62 21.22 26.24
C GLY A 766 -12.15 21.62 26.35
N ALA A 767 -11.21 20.67 26.26
CA ALA A 767 -9.78 20.93 26.12
C ALA A 767 -9.50 22.06 25.11
N SER A 768 -8.66 23.01 25.52
CA SER A 768 -8.35 24.18 24.70
C SER A 768 -7.55 23.80 23.45
N LEU A 769 -7.48 24.70 22.48
CA LEU A 769 -6.72 24.47 21.25
C LEU A 769 -5.23 24.29 21.57
N GLU A 770 -4.70 25.07 22.51
CA GLU A 770 -3.32 24.99 23.01
C GLU A 770 -3.00 23.61 23.60
N GLU A 771 -3.89 23.03 24.41
CA GLU A 771 -3.70 21.69 24.97
C GLU A 771 -3.69 20.60 23.89
N ARG A 772 -4.50 20.77 22.84
CA ARG A 772 -4.53 19.86 21.68
C ARG A 772 -3.31 20.03 20.78
N GLU A 773 -2.79 21.26 20.68
CA GLU A 773 -1.64 21.62 19.83
C GLU A 773 -0.33 20.97 20.30
N LYS A 774 -0.20 20.70 21.61
CA LYS A 774 0.95 19.96 22.17
C LYS A 774 1.21 18.64 21.43
N LYS A 775 0.16 17.94 20.99
CA LYS A 775 0.26 16.68 20.24
C LYS A 775 0.90 16.83 18.86
N TYR A 776 0.83 18.02 18.27
CA TYR A 776 1.35 18.35 16.94
C TYR A 776 2.66 19.14 17.01
N THR A 777 3.19 19.38 18.21
CA THR A 777 4.41 20.16 18.41
C THR A 777 5.64 19.25 18.37
N VAL A 778 6.59 19.53 17.47
CA VAL A 778 7.87 18.81 17.33
C VAL A 778 9.02 19.81 17.22
N PRO A 779 10.26 19.49 17.59
CA PRO A 779 11.37 20.43 17.51
C PRO A 779 11.88 20.61 16.08
N TYR A 780 12.44 21.78 15.80
CA TYR A 780 13.38 22.00 14.70
C TYR A 780 14.69 22.60 15.21
N ILE A 781 15.79 22.23 14.56
CA ILE A 781 17.15 22.73 14.82
C ILE A 781 17.86 22.99 13.50
N MET A 782 18.37 24.20 13.35
CA MET A 782 19.22 24.63 12.25
C MET A 782 20.61 24.91 12.81
N TRP A 783 21.60 24.23 12.26
CA TRP A 783 23.01 24.35 12.62
C TRP A 783 23.82 24.64 11.37
N ALA A 784 24.83 25.50 11.48
CA ALA A 784 25.77 25.75 10.40
C ALA A 784 27.22 25.70 10.89
N ASN A 785 28.15 25.39 9.98
CA ASN A 785 29.59 25.54 10.23
C ASN A 785 30.09 26.98 10.03
N PHE A 786 29.16 27.94 9.86
CA PHE A 786 29.40 29.38 9.74
C PHE A 786 28.35 30.15 10.56
N GLU A 787 28.58 31.45 10.80
CA GLU A 787 27.61 32.30 11.51
C GLU A 787 26.36 32.53 10.65
N LEU A 788 25.19 32.20 11.19
CA LEU A 788 23.91 32.45 10.52
C LEU A 788 23.58 33.95 10.57
N PRO A 789 22.81 34.48 9.60
CA PRO A 789 22.33 35.85 9.65
C PRO A 789 21.54 36.14 10.95
N GLU A 790 21.71 37.33 11.53
CA GLU A 790 20.93 37.75 12.71
C GLU A 790 19.42 37.74 12.39
N THR A 791 19.05 38.29 11.23
CA THR A 791 17.67 38.33 10.73
C THR A 791 17.46 37.35 9.57
N PRO A 792 16.35 36.59 9.53
CA PRO A 792 15.24 36.59 10.50
C PRO A 792 15.61 35.89 11.81
N GLU A 793 15.08 36.38 12.94
CA GLU A 793 15.20 35.66 14.23
C GLU A 793 14.54 34.28 14.16
N ALA A 794 14.93 33.37 15.04
CA ALA A 794 14.30 32.05 15.12
C ALA A 794 12.87 32.20 15.67
N PRO A 795 11.82 31.85 14.91
CA PRO A 795 10.47 31.89 15.44
C PRO A 795 10.29 30.84 16.54
N GLU A 796 9.53 31.15 17.57
CA GLU A 796 9.20 30.16 18.61
C GLU A 796 8.42 28.99 18.02
N TYR A 797 7.43 29.29 17.17
CA TYR A 797 6.61 28.33 16.45
C TYR A 797 6.64 28.60 14.95
N ILE A 798 6.80 27.54 14.16
CA ILE A 798 6.73 27.57 12.70
C ILE A 798 5.98 26.33 12.18
N SER A 799 5.44 26.33 10.97
CA SER A 799 4.91 25.12 10.34
C SER A 799 5.81 24.63 9.19
N PRO A 800 5.74 23.34 8.78
CA PRO A 800 6.69 22.77 7.81
C PRO A 800 6.73 23.54 6.49
N ASN A 801 5.57 24.03 6.01
CA ASN A 801 5.43 24.84 4.80
C ASN A 801 6.16 26.19 4.86
N PHE A 802 6.37 26.76 6.04
CA PHE A 802 7.12 28.00 6.25
C PHE A 802 8.61 27.76 6.53
N LEU A 803 8.98 26.55 6.98
CA LEU A 803 10.36 26.21 7.31
C LEU A 803 11.29 26.27 6.09
N ARG A 804 10.76 26.00 4.89
CA ARG A 804 11.47 26.18 3.62
C ARG A 804 11.95 27.61 3.39
N SER A 805 11.07 28.61 3.51
CA SER A 805 11.46 30.00 3.27
C SER A 805 12.43 30.48 4.34
N PHE A 806 12.23 30.05 5.60
CA PHE A 806 13.18 30.29 6.69
C PHE A 806 14.57 29.71 6.41
N LEU A 807 14.66 28.50 5.87
CA LEU A 807 15.92 27.88 5.47
C LEU A 807 16.63 28.69 4.37
N LEU A 808 15.91 29.09 3.33
CA LEU A 808 16.48 29.87 2.22
C LEU A 808 17.06 31.21 2.70
N GLU A 809 16.35 31.90 3.60
CA GLU A 809 16.80 33.16 4.21
C GLU A 809 18.11 33.00 4.98
N ASN A 810 18.22 31.94 5.78
CA ASN A 810 19.41 31.67 6.58
C ASN A 810 20.58 31.10 5.77
N ALA A 811 20.29 30.40 4.67
CA ALA A 811 21.30 29.91 3.73
C ALA A 811 21.81 31.01 2.76
N GLY A 812 21.22 32.21 2.78
CA GLY A 812 21.54 33.28 1.83
C GLY A 812 21.13 32.99 0.39
N VAL A 813 20.18 32.07 0.18
CA VAL A 813 19.71 31.66 -1.16
C VAL A 813 18.43 32.42 -1.49
N SER A 814 18.44 33.22 -2.56
CA SER A 814 17.25 34.00 -2.94
C SER A 814 16.05 33.11 -3.28
N GLY A 815 14.91 33.36 -2.65
CA GLY A 815 13.65 32.67 -2.94
C GLY A 815 13.06 32.99 -4.32
N SER A 816 11.92 32.38 -4.62
CA SER A 816 11.02 32.76 -5.71
C SER A 816 9.96 33.78 -5.25
N ALA A 817 9.16 34.30 -6.17
CA ALA A 817 8.01 35.14 -5.81
C ALA A 817 7.04 34.42 -4.87
N TYR A 818 6.85 33.11 -5.05
CA TYR A 818 6.08 32.29 -4.12
C TYR A 818 6.72 32.20 -2.73
N ASP A 819 8.04 32.02 -2.64
CA ASP A 819 8.72 31.98 -1.34
C ASP A 819 8.63 33.33 -0.62
N HIS A 820 8.68 34.46 -1.36
CA HIS A 820 8.46 35.80 -0.81
C HIS A 820 7.02 36.00 -0.32
N PHE A 821 6.03 35.52 -1.06
CA PHE A 821 4.64 35.52 -0.60
C PHE A 821 4.49 34.70 0.68
N VAL A 822 5.02 33.48 0.71
CA VAL A 822 4.97 32.56 1.85
C VAL A 822 5.67 33.17 3.08
N ARG A 823 6.78 33.91 2.88
CA ARG A 823 7.40 34.72 3.94
C ARG A 823 6.45 35.78 4.50
N ASN A 824 5.78 36.56 3.64
CA ASN A 824 4.83 37.58 4.07
C ASN A 824 3.64 36.95 4.83
N VAL A 825 3.17 35.76 4.42
CA VAL A 825 2.18 35.01 5.20
C VAL A 825 2.73 34.66 6.57
N ARG A 826 3.95 34.10 6.67
CA ARG A 826 4.59 33.73 7.94
C ARG A 826 4.74 34.90 8.90
N GLU A 827 5.03 36.11 8.40
CA GLU A 827 5.14 37.32 9.23
C GLU A 827 3.80 37.69 9.91
N SER A 828 2.67 37.36 9.29
CA SER A 828 1.33 37.57 9.89
C SER A 828 0.78 36.34 10.63
N TYR A 829 1.19 35.14 10.17
CA TYR A 829 0.70 33.85 10.63
C TYR A 829 1.89 32.87 10.71
N PRO A 830 2.63 32.84 11.83
CA PRO A 830 3.89 32.11 11.91
C PRO A 830 3.79 30.60 11.69
N ALA A 831 2.61 30.02 11.96
CA ALA A 831 2.35 28.59 11.78
C ALA A 831 0.89 28.31 11.39
N ILE A 832 0.68 27.25 10.61
CA ILE A 832 -0.64 26.71 10.25
C ILE A 832 -0.56 25.19 10.14
N ASN A 833 -1.56 24.48 10.67
CA ASN A 833 -1.70 23.03 10.56
C ASN A 833 -3.18 22.61 10.54
N ILE A 834 -3.44 21.31 10.69
CA ILE A 834 -4.79 20.73 10.61
C ILE A 834 -5.71 21.13 11.78
N LEU A 835 -5.16 21.61 12.90
CA LEU A 835 -5.94 22.10 14.03
C LEU A 835 -6.30 23.57 13.86
N GLY A 836 -5.34 24.39 13.43
CA GLY A 836 -5.49 25.83 13.44
C GLY A 836 -4.34 26.60 12.81
N TYR A 837 -4.32 27.90 13.06
CA TYR A 837 -3.20 28.78 12.72
C TYR A 837 -2.87 29.68 13.90
N LEU A 838 -1.58 30.00 14.02
CA LEU A 838 -1.05 30.97 14.97
C LEU A 838 -0.99 32.33 14.29
N ASP A 839 -1.45 33.38 14.96
CA ASP A 839 -1.28 34.76 14.50
C ASP A 839 0.02 35.39 15.01
N ALA A 840 0.28 36.64 14.59
CA ALA A 840 1.48 37.39 14.99
C ALA A 840 1.51 37.79 16.47
N ASP A 841 0.36 37.79 17.16
CA ASP A 841 0.25 38.07 18.60
C ASP A 841 0.50 36.81 19.44
N GLY A 842 0.53 35.63 18.81
CA GLY A 842 0.76 34.33 19.43
C GLY A 842 -0.52 33.61 19.85
N ASP A 843 -1.69 34.06 19.38
CA ASP A 843 -2.98 33.43 19.65
C ASP A 843 -3.28 32.34 18.61
N LEU A 844 -3.79 31.19 19.09
CA LEU A 844 -4.21 30.06 18.24
C LEU A 844 -5.68 30.18 17.85
N HIS A 845 -5.96 30.07 16.55
CA HIS A 845 -7.31 30.15 15.97
C HIS A 845 -7.69 28.84 15.27
N ASP A 846 -8.97 28.46 15.28
CA ASP A 846 -9.44 27.26 14.60
C ASP A 846 -9.28 27.39 13.08
N LEU A 847 -8.89 26.31 12.41
CA LEU A 847 -8.64 26.31 10.96
C LEU A 847 -9.85 26.77 10.14
N GLN A 848 -11.08 26.60 10.65
CA GLN A 848 -12.30 27.08 9.96
C GLN A 848 -12.32 28.61 9.80
N GLU A 849 -11.68 29.33 10.71
CA GLU A 849 -11.60 30.79 10.71
C GLU A 849 -10.64 31.31 9.62
N ALA A 850 -9.67 30.49 9.18
CA ALA A 850 -8.70 30.85 8.15
C ALA A 850 -9.34 31.25 6.81
N SER A 851 -10.58 30.81 6.55
CA SER A 851 -11.33 31.18 5.34
C SER A 851 -11.83 32.63 5.33
N GLN A 852 -11.88 33.27 6.50
CA GLN A 852 -12.28 34.66 6.69
C GLN A 852 -11.09 35.61 6.49
N GLU A 853 -9.87 35.11 6.72
CA GLU A 853 -8.63 35.86 6.52
C GLU A 853 -8.24 35.96 5.05
N GLU A 854 -8.12 37.19 4.54
CA GLU A 854 -7.86 37.44 3.11
C GLU A 854 -6.52 36.85 2.67
N LEU A 855 -5.46 37.04 3.47
CA LEU A 855 -4.12 36.57 3.17
C LEU A 855 -4.01 35.03 3.18
N LEU A 856 -4.61 34.35 4.16
CA LEU A 856 -4.66 32.88 4.22
C LEU A 856 -5.53 32.30 3.08
N ASN A 857 -6.62 32.98 2.72
CA ASN A 857 -7.43 32.57 1.58
C ASN A 857 -6.71 32.78 0.23
N ASP A 858 -5.86 33.79 0.09
CA ASP A 858 -5.00 33.95 -1.07
C ASP A 858 -3.87 32.90 -1.09
N TYR A 859 -3.28 32.59 0.07
CA TYR A 859 -2.33 31.48 0.20
C TYR A 859 -2.95 30.15 -0.24
N ARG A 860 -4.18 29.86 0.20
CA ARG A 860 -4.95 28.69 -0.22
C ARG A 860 -5.16 28.62 -1.74
N LYS A 861 -5.42 29.75 -2.40
CA LYS A 861 -5.55 29.82 -3.87
C LYS A 861 -4.23 29.53 -4.56
N LEU A 862 -3.11 30.05 -4.04
CA LEU A 862 -1.78 29.80 -4.59
C LEU A 862 -1.34 28.34 -4.41
N ALA A 863 -1.63 27.75 -3.25
CA ALA A 863 -1.40 26.34 -3.00
C ALA A 863 -2.20 25.46 -3.97
N TYR A 864 -3.47 25.79 -4.19
CA TYR A 864 -4.30 25.10 -5.19
C TYR A 864 -3.75 25.28 -6.61
N TYR A 865 -3.30 26.48 -6.99
CA TYR A 865 -2.71 26.76 -8.29
C TYR A 865 -1.45 25.92 -8.54
N ASN A 866 -0.56 25.84 -7.56
CA ASN A 866 0.66 25.02 -7.61
C ASN A 866 0.31 23.52 -7.76
N LEU A 867 -0.60 23.02 -6.92
CA LEU A 867 -0.90 21.59 -6.84
C LEU A 867 -1.76 21.06 -7.98
N PHE A 868 -2.79 21.80 -8.44
CA PHE A 868 -3.84 21.22 -9.30
C PHE A 868 -3.90 21.75 -10.74
N ASP A 869 -3.35 22.94 -11.04
CA ASP A 869 -3.49 23.59 -12.36
C ASP A 869 -2.30 23.31 -13.30
N HIS A 870 -1.95 22.03 -13.40
CA HIS A 870 -0.85 21.53 -14.22
C HIS A 870 -0.87 22.09 -15.66
N GLY A 871 0.28 22.54 -16.14
CA GLY A 871 0.44 23.12 -17.49
C GLY A 871 -0.04 24.56 -17.66
N LYS A 872 -0.74 25.13 -16.67
CA LYS A 872 -1.05 26.57 -16.60
C LYS A 872 -0.14 27.32 -15.62
N VAL A 873 0.53 26.61 -14.72
CA VAL A 873 1.45 27.21 -13.74
C VAL A 873 2.60 27.93 -14.45
N LYS A 874 2.71 29.25 -14.21
CA LYS A 874 3.88 30.05 -14.62
C LYS A 874 5.10 29.71 -13.75
N MET A 875 5.86 28.69 -14.18
CA MET A 875 7.04 28.14 -13.49
C MET A 875 7.98 29.17 -12.87
N LYS A 876 8.25 30.27 -13.59
CA LYS A 876 9.17 31.34 -13.16
C LYS A 876 8.78 31.96 -11.80
N LEU A 877 7.49 31.99 -11.48
CA LEU A 877 6.98 32.60 -10.25
C LEU A 877 7.27 31.75 -9.00
N PHE A 878 7.51 30.45 -9.18
CA PHE A 878 7.75 29.49 -8.08
C PHE A 878 9.19 28.98 -8.00
N THR A 879 9.96 29.10 -9.08
CA THR A 879 11.33 28.56 -9.16
C THR A 879 12.36 29.59 -9.61
N GLY A 880 11.93 30.84 -9.82
CA GLY A 880 12.77 31.90 -10.38
C GLY A 880 13.16 31.65 -11.85
N SER A 881 13.86 32.61 -12.45
CA SER A 881 14.53 32.40 -13.73
C SER A 881 15.70 31.43 -13.57
N ALA A 882 15.85 30.45 -14.46
CA ALA A 882 17.11 29.72 -14.57
C ALA A 882 18.24 30.73 -14.85
N GLY A 883 19.28 30.73 -14.01
CA GLY A 883 20.47 31.55 -14.23
C GLY A 883 21.03 31.28 -15.63
N LYS A 884 21.40 32.34 -16.35
CA LYS A 884 22.03 32.25 -17.68
C LYS A 884 23.44 31.69 -17.60
#